data_AF-A0A2C9CEN7-F1
#
_entry.id   AF-A0A2C9CEN7-F1
#
_cell.length_a   1.000
_cell.length_b   1.000
_cell.length_c   1.000
_cell.angle_alpha   90.00
_cell.angle_beta   90.00
_cell.angle_gamma   90.00
#
_symmetry.space_group_name_H-M   'P 1'
#
loop_
_entity.id
_entity.type
_entity.pdbx_description
1 polymer ?
#
loop_
_entity_poly.entity_id
_entity_poly.type
_entity_poly.pdbx_seq_one_letter_code
_entity_poly.pdbx_strand_id
1 'polypeptide(L)'
;MQKAVRLLDYLTRLALLRAKLISDIAEYENVLWVSNVPHERGCFTQAWGSDEEHEMDEWLEVQNRREPELHAIPIQCRDWLNQSALCNKSDLPELLPEITQQVQNPDWREGSHQPETMPRTERLGEHPEVLRAWERYVEDKWLPWTEDHNAWEKIHRVYSELFAIHQEQLRLGEEYELVLGLGLLTWQTPTGQRVRRHLVVADAILEFEAHLGKFTVRPHTEGAKLRPEFDMLDVEEQPPRAEETAKSSLAGEEDDPWEKGGIESVLKALVHSIDSQGEYDDSLAAKSIRASAKPIVEYAPALILRKRSAKGLTETLKRIKGRIENAEGIPDLFADLAEISNKNDYETGDGLEESSSAFDGEVFFPKPSNEDQRRIVDKIRAENGVLVQGPPGTGKSHTIANLICHLLATGQRTLITAKTPRALQVLEGLIPKELRPLCINLLGSGLEERRSLESSVGGILRKNDEWKEDRAKHERTELEDRLQRLRQEKAKVNRRLRDIRESETQSQSIADGTYRGTAARIAEAVNRDRSVYEWFADTIPLDKTCQLSASDLRDFLEDIRYFAPEKRQELSLEWPNALPSTEQLANLAENEVKATEDESNSVIGADERIADLISKGNFATIETIRDAFSNFRDARRRMMASPHSWMADALRDILGGNSSLWRELFRITGDAIASVETVVTIADNTSIVFPDNTNISTLREDARKLKEHMEGGGKLGWGPFRPKEVKERLHVIKTVRIGGRSCSAVEHFSNLSDALHVRIECEKAWGFWA
;
A
#
# COMPACT_ATOMS: atom_id res chain seq x y z
N MET A 1 -38.82 -5.17 -29.00
CA MET A 1 -39.78 -4.03 -29.09
C MET A 1 -41.07 -4.25 -28.27
N GLN A 2 -41.92 -5.24 -28.60
CA GLN A 2 -43.19 -5.46 -27.89
C GLN A 2 -43.05 -5.69 -26.36
N LYS A 3 -41.99 -6.39 -25.90
CA LYS A 3 -41.71 -6.55 -24.45
C LYS A 3 -41.47 -5.21 -23.75
N ALA A 4 -40.70 -4.30 -24.36
CA ALA A 4 -40.40 -2.98 -23.79
C ALA A 4 -41.66 -2.11 -23.70
N VAL A 5 -42.53 -2.15 -24.71
CA VAL A 5 -43.82 -1.44 -24.69
C VAL A 5 -44.72 -1.99 -23.57
N ARG A 6 -44.81 -3.32 -23.41
CA ARG A 6 -45.58 -3.94 -22.31
C ARG A 6 -45.03 -3.56 -20.93
N LEU A 7 -43.71 -3.49 -20.77
CA LEU A 7 -43.07 -3.04 -19.54
C LEU A 7 -43.44 -1.58 -19.23
N LEU A 8 -43.38 -0.69 -20.23
CA LEU A 8 -43.78 0.72 -20.06
C LEU A 8 -45.27 0.86 -19.72
N ASP A 9 -46.14 0.07 -20.35
CA ASP A 9 -47.57 0.03 -20.02
C ASP A 9 -47.81 -0.45 -18.59
N TYR A 10 -47.09 -1.49 -18.16
CA TYR A 10 -47.14 -1.99 -16.79
C TYR A 10 -46.70 -0.91 -15.78
N LEU A 11 -45.54 -0.26 -16.01
CA LEU A 11 -45.03 0.80 -15.15
C LEU A 11 -45.99 2.01 -15.09
N THR A 12 -46.58 2.37 -16.23
CA THR A 12 -47.57 3.46 -16.30
C THR A 12 -48.82 3.13 -15.49
N ARG A 13 -49.36 1.91 -15.62
CA ARG A 13 -50.51 1.45 -14.84
C ARG A 13 -50.19 1.35 -13.34
N LEU A 14 -49.00 0.86 -12.99
CA LEU A 14 -48.56 0.77 -11.61
C LEU A 14 -48.43 2.15 -10.95
N ALA A 15 -47.92 3.14 -11.69
CA ALA A 15 -47.84 4.52 -11.21
C ALA A 15 -49.24 5.12 -10.96
N LEU A 16 -50.19 4.89 -11.87
CA LEU A 16 -51.58 5.32 -11.72
C LEU A 16 -52.28 4.63 -10.53
N LEU A 17 -52.08 3.33 -10.35
CA LEU A 17 -52.67 2.57 -9.24
C LEU A 17 -52.14 3.00 -7.86
N ARG A 18 -50.90 3.48 -7.79
CA ARG A 18 -50.30 3.97 -6.54
C ARG A 18 -50.64 5.42 -6.23
N ALA A 19 -51.18 6.17 -7.19
CA ALA A 19 -51.59 7.55 -6.97
C ALA A 19 -52.85 7.59 -6.11
N LYS A 20 -52.81 8.30 -4.98
CA LYS A 20 -54.01 8.57 -4.18
C LYS A 20 -54.85 9.60 -4.93
N LEU A 21 -56.10 9.27 -5.23
CA LEU A 21 -57.05 10.23 -5.78
C LEU A 21 -57.46 11.21 -4.68
N ILE A 22 -57.18 12.49 -4.88
CA ILE A 22 -57.55 13.58 -3.95
C ILE A 22 -58.57 14.45 -4.67
N SER A 23 -59.83 14.41 -4.20
CA SER A 23 -60.92 15.13 -4.83
C SER A 23 -61.34 16.41 -4.11
N ASP A 24 -60.97 16.58 -2.84
CA ASP A 24 -61.22 17.82 -2.08
C ASP A 24 -59.89 18.46 -1.64
N ILE A 25 -59.78 19.76 -1.86
CA ILE A 25 -58.65 20.60 -1.43
C ILE A 25 -58.43 20.54 0.09
N ALA A 26 -59.47 20.25 0.87
CA ALA A 26 -59.37 20.08 2.32
C ALA A 26 -58.55 18.85 2.76
N GLU A 27 -58.26 17.91 1.85
CA GLU A 27 -57.36 16.79 2.12
C GLU A 27 -55.87 17.16 2.03
N TYR A 28 -55.53 18.34 1.49
CA TYR A 28 -54.16 18.82 1.51
C TYR A 28 -53.79 19.36 2.89
N GLU A 29 -52.55 19.09 3.31
CA GLU A 29 -52.08 19.42 4.66
C GLU A 29 -51.98 20.93 4.88
N ASN A 30 -51.58 21.69 3.86
CA ASN A 30 -51.44 23.15 3.96
C ASN A 30 -52.01 23.83 2.71
N VAL A 31 -52.96 24.73 2.95
CA VAL A 31 -53.61 25.54 1.91
C VAL A 31 -53.72 26.97 2.43
N LEU A 32 -53.07 27.90 1.73
CA LEU A 32 -53.18 29.33 1.98
C LEU A 32 -53.99 29.98 0.85
N TRP A 33 -55.16 30.50 1.17
CA TRP A 33 -55.95 31.27 0.22
C TRP A 33 -55.34 32.64 0.01
N VAL A 34 -55.16 33.07 -1.25
CA VAL A 34 -54.59 34.39 -1.55
C VAL A 34 -55.51 35.51 -1.04
N SER A 35 -56.82 35.26 -0.94
CA SER A 35 -57.79 36.18 -0.34
C SER A 35 -57.63 36.39 1.18
N ASN A 36 -56.87 35.54 1.88
CA ASN A 36 -56.55 35.74 3.30
C ASN A 36 -55.45 36.79 3.52
N VAL A 37 -54.73 37.16 2.46
CA VAL A 37 -53.62 38.12 2.53
C VAL A 37 -54.23 39.51 2.79
N PRO A 38 -53.89 40.16 3.91
CA PRO A 38 -54.46 41.45 4.24
C PRO A 38 -53.84 42.56 3.39
N HIS A 39 -54.66 43.52 2.95
CA HIS A 39 -54.21 44.72 2.23
C HIS A 39 -53.64 45.75 3.22
N GLU A 40 -52.47 45.43 3.76
CA GLU A 40 -51.74 46.20 4.78
C GLU A 40 -50.28 46.38 4.30
N ARG A 41 -49.59 47.41 4.80
CA ARG A 41 -48.20 47.67 4.37
C ARG A 41 -47.27 46.48 4.68
N GLY A 42 -46.41 46.09 3.73
CA GLY A 42 -45.55 44.92 3.87
C GLY A 42 -46.25 43.59 3.55
N CYS A 43 -47.49 43.64 3.05
CA CYS A 43 -48.12 42.54 2.35
C CYS A 43 -48.40 42.96 0.91
N PHE A 44 -48.13 42.07 -0.04
CA PHE A 44 -48.41 42.28 -1.46
C PHE A 44 -48.95 40.98 -2.08
N THR A 45 -49.85 41.12 -3.05
CA THR A 45 -50.19 40.03 -3.96
C THR A 45 -50.57 40.58 -5.32
N GLN A 46 -50.09 39.91 -6.36
CA GLN A 46 -50.39 40.25 -7.75
C GLN A 46 -51.88 40.05 -8.09
N ALA A 47 -52.64 39.36 -7.25
CA ALA A 47 -54.09 39.24 -7.36
C ALA A 47 -54.84 40.58 -7.24
N TRP A 48 -54.23 41.61 -6.63
CA TRP A 48 -54.81 42.95 -6.52
C TRP A 48 -54.58 43.82 -7.77
N GLY A 49 -53.66 43.43 -8.65
CA GLY A 49 -53.20 44.19 -9.82
C GLY A 49 -51.69 44.35 -9.85
N SER A 50 -51.16 44.91 -10.96
CA SER A 50 -49.74 45.21 -11.09
C SER A 50 -49.35 46.44 -10.27
N ASP A 51 -48.18 46.37 -9.63
CA ASP A 51 -47.59 47.45 -8.84
C ASP A 51 -46.20 47.79 -9.42
N GLU A 52 -45.88 49.07 -9.55
CA GLU A 52 -44.58 49.53 -10.08
C GLU A 52 -43.42 49.28 -9.09
N GLU A 53 -43.74 49.06 -7.80
CA GLU A 53 -42.73 48.80 -6.76
C GLU A 53 -42.26 47.35 -6.68
N HIS A 54 -42.94 46.40 -7.35
CA HIS A 54 -42.67 44.96 -7.28
C HIS A 54 -42.31 44.38 -8.65
N GLU A 55 -41.45 43.35 -8.68
CA GLU A 55 -41.09 42.65 -9.92
C GLU A 55 -42.27 41.78 -10.40
N MET A 56 -42.38 41.56 -11.73
CA MET A 56 -43.49 40.79 -12.30
C MET A 56 -43.52 39.31 -11.88
N ASP A 57 -42.41 38.79 -11.36
CA ASP A 57 -42.29 37.43 -10.84
C ASP A 57 -42.58 37.33 -9.34
N GLU A 58 -42.93 38.42 -8.66
CA GLU A 58 -43.34 38.43 -7.24
C GLU A 58 -44.86 38.26 -7.09
N TRP A 59 -45.31 37.03 -6.87
CA TRP A 59 -46.74 36.71 -6.79
C TRP A 59 -47.37 37.09 -5.44
N LEU A 60 -46.58 36.97 -4.37
CA LEU A 60 -46.99 37.24 -3.00
C LEU A 60 -45.79 37.72 -2.18
N GLU A 61 -45.95 38.76 -1.38
CA GLU A 61 -44.98 39.14 -0.34
C GLU A 61 -45.70 39.29 1.00
N VAL A 62 -45.08 38.77 2.07
CA VAL A 62 -45.53 39.00 3.45
C VAL A 62 -44.32 39.23 4.36
N GLN A 63 -44.24 40.42 4.94
CA GLN A 63 -43.21 40.81 5.89
C GLN A 63 -43.73 40.74 7.33
N ASN A 64 -42.98 40.06 8.20
CA ASN A 64 -43.29 40.01 9.62
C ASN A 64 -43.16 41.38 10.28
N ARG A 65 -44.01 41.63 11.27
CA ARG A 65 -43.99 42.86 12.08
C ARG A 65 -43.84 42.51 13.55
N ARG A 66 -43.24 43.43 14.31
CA ARG A 66 -43.20 43.31 15.77
C ARG A 66 -44.63 43.43 16.32
N GLU A 67 -44.97 42.53 17.22
CA GLU A 67 -46.24 42.57 17.96
C GLU A 67 -46.36 43.92 18.70
N PRO A 68 -47.47 44.66 18.52
CA PRO A 68 -47.70 45.90 19.25
C PRO A 68 -47.79 45.65 20.76
N GLU A 69 -46.90 46.27 21.53
CA GLU A 69 -46.91 46.15 22.98
C GLU A 69 -48.08 46.94 23.58
N LEU A 70 -48.88 46.28 24.40
CA LEU A 70 -49.95 46.92 25.14
C LEU A 70 -49.37 47.94 26.13
N HIS A 71 -49.89 49.18 26.09
CA HIS A 71 -49.43 50.25 26.96
C HIS A 71 -49.74 49.98 28.44
N ALA A 72 -48.89 50.53 29.33
CA ALA A 72 -49.08 50.38 30.77
C ALA A 72 -50.38 51.05 31.24
N ILE A 73 -51.18 50.28 31.96
CA ILE A 73 -52.44 50.73 32.57
C ILE A 73 -52.15 51.81 33.63
N PRO A 74 -52.96 52.89 33.71
CA PRO A 74 -52.87 53.89 34.77
C PRO A 74 -52.90 53.24 36.17
N ILE A 75 -52.02 53.67 37.07
CA ILE A 75 -51.87 53.09 38.41
C ILE A 75 -53.20 53.06 39.18
N GLN A 76 -54.01 54.10 38.99
CA GLN A 76 -55.33 54.29 39.62
C GLN A 76 -56.36 53.24 39.19
N CYS A 77 -56.22 52.65 37.99
CA CYS A 77 -57.17 51.70 37.43
C CYS A 77 -56.77 50.23 37.67
N ARG A 78 -55.54 49.97 38.17
CA ARG A 78 -55.00 48.61 38.28
C ARG A 78 -55.83 47.70 39.18
N ASP A 79 -56.30 48.22 40.31
CA ASP A 79 -57.07 47.44 41.29
C ASP A 79 -58.52 47.21 40.83
N TRP A 80 -58.97 47.98 39.84
CA TRP A 80 -60.33 47.97 39.29
C TRP A 80 -60.45 47.12 38.02
N LEU A 81 -59.40 46.41 37.60
CA LEU A 81 -59.38 45.69 36.31
C LEU A 81 -59.17 44.20 36.46
N ASN A 82 -59.90 43.44 35.65
CA ASN A 82 -59.56 42.07 35.36
C ASN A 82 -58.58 42.02 34.18
N GLN A 83 -57.31 41.68 34.45
CA GLN A 83 -56.26 41.66 33.43
C GLN A 83 -56.57 40.74 32.23
N SER A 84 -57.34 39.67 32.42
CA SER A 84 -57.72 38.76 31.32
C SER A 84 -58.78 39.35 30.40
N ALA A 85 -59.59 40.30 30.86
CA ALA A 85 -60.59 40.98 30.05
C ALA A 85 -59.95 42.02 29.11
N LEU A 86 -58.76 42.53 29.44
CA LEU A 86 -58.05 43.55 28.65
C LEU A 86 -57.51 43.01 27.31
N CYS A 87 -57.26 41.70 27.26
CA CYS A 87 -56.83 40.99 26.05
C CYS A 87 -58.01 40.50 25.20
N ASN A 88 -59.25 40.59 25.71
CA ASN A 88 -60.43 40.24 24.94
C ASN A 88 -60.86 41.44 24.08
N LYS A 89 -60.80 41.28 22.76
CA LYS A 89 -61.09 42.35 21.78
C LYS A 89 -62.54 42.35 21.30
N SER A 90 -63.35 41.40 21.77
CA SER A 90 -64.76 41.27 21.35
C SER A 90 -65.64 42.37 21.91
N ASP A 91 -65.30 42.89 23.09
CA ASP A 91 -66.04 43.89 23.83
C ASP A 91 -65.11 44.98 24.36
N LEU A 92 -65.65 46.15 24.69
CA LEU A 92 -64.90 47.20 25.39
C LEU A 92 -64.51 46.70 26.79
N PRO A 93 -63.25 46.89 27.23
CA PRO A 93 -62.83 46.44 28.54
C PRO A 93 -63.49 47.32 29.62
N GLU A 94 -64.22 46.68 30.54
CA GLU A 94 -64.94 47.36 31.63
C GLU A 94 -64.17 47.26 32.96
N LEU A 95 -64.31 48.30 33.79
CA LEU A 95 -63.85 48.30 35.17
C LEU A 95 -64.81 47.50 36.06
N LEU A 96 -64.26 46.87 37.09
CA LEU A 96 -65.05 46.21 38.13
C LEU A 96 -65.94 47.25 38.85
N PRO A 97 -67.23 46.94 39.08
CA PRO A 97 -68.15 47.88 39.72
C PRO A 97 -67.82 48.13 41.20
N GLU A 98 -67.22 47.16 41.88
CA GLU A 98 -66.80 47.22 43.27
C GLU A 98 -65.47 46.48 43.45
N ILE A 99 -64.57 47.02 44.28
CA ILE A 99 -63.32 46.37 44.68
C ILE A 99 -63.27 46.22 46.20
N THR A 100 -62.58 45.19 46.70
CA THR A 100 -62.39 44.98 48.15
C THR A 100 -60.94 45.21 48.52
N GLN A 101 -60.65 46.32 49.20
CA GLN A 101 -59.31 46.64 49.70
C GLN A 101 -59.17 46.27 51.19
N GLN A 102 -57.98 45.85 51.60
CA GLN A 102 -57.65 45.62 52.99
C GLN A 102 -57.15 46.93 53.60
N VAL A 103 -58.00 47.59 54.40
CA VAL A 103 -57.63 48.82 55.10
C VAL A 103 -57.26 48.50 56.53
N GLN A 104 -56.38 49.32 57.12
CA GLN A 104 -55.98 49.15 58.51
C GLN A 104 -57.22 49.27 59.41
N ASN A 105 -57.46 48.26 60.23
CA ASN A 105 -58.61 48.26 61.12
C ASN A 105 -58.36 49.31 62.23
N PRO A 106 -59.16 50.38 62.33
CA PRO A 106 -58.94 51.45 63.31
C PRO A 106 -59.08 50.97 64.76
N ASP A 107 -59.79 49.85 64.97
CA ASP A 107 -59.99 49.21 66.27
C ASP A 107 -58.86 48.21 66.61
N TRP A 108 -57.89 48.02 65.71
CA TRP A 108 -56.76 47.14 65.94
C TRP A 108 -55.73 47.75 66.90
N ARG A 109 -55.35 46.95 67.90
CA ARG A 109 -54.25 47.21 68.83
C ARG A 109 -53.41 45.94 68.94
N GLU A 110 -52.11 46.11 69.17
CA GLU A 110 -51.18 45.01 69.41
C GLU A 110 -51.64 44.19 70.63
N GLY A 111 -52.01 42.92 70.42
CA GLY A 111 -52.59 42.02 71.43
C GLY A 111 -54.13 41.90 71.43
N SER A 112 -54.83 42.59 70.53
CA SER A 112 -56.29 42.44 70.36
C SER A 112 -56.65 41.20 69.53
N HIS A 113 -57.84 40.62 69.76
CA HIS A 113 -58.38 39.52 68.93
C HIS A 113 -58.91 39.97 67.56
N GLN A 114 -58.84 41.27 67.25
CA GLN A 114 -59.29 41.79 65.96
C GLN A 114 -58.18 41.67 64.91
N PRO A 115 -58.53 41.45 63.63
CA PRO A 115 -57.55 41.41 62.56
C PRO A 115 -56.94 42.80 62.31
N GLU A 116 -55.66 42.82 61.95
CA GLU A 116 -54.86 44.03 61.66
C GLU A 116 -55.41 44.85 60.50
N THR A 117 -56.02 44.16 59.53
CA THR A 117 -56.73 44.77 58.42
C THR A 117 -58.18 44.30 58.37
N MET A 118 -59.06 45.16 57.89
CA MET A 118 -60.46 44.84 57.61
C MET A 118 -60.76 45.06 56.11
N PRO A 119 -61.60 44.20 55.49
CA PRO A 119 -62.04 44.42 54.12
C PRO A 119 -62.97 45.64 54.06
N ARG A 120 -62.62 46.61 53.21
CA ARG A 120 -63.47 47.74 52.84
C ARG A 120 -63.81 47.62 51.36
N THR A 121 -65.11 47.60 51.07
CA THR A 121 -65.62 47.62 49.71
C THR A 121 -65.68 49.07 49.23
N GLU A 122 -65.02 49.36 48.12
CA GLU A 122 -65.08 50.65 47.43
C GLU A 122 -65.89 50.49 46.15
N ARG A 123 -66.75 51.47 45.85
CA ARG A 123 -67.61 51.48 44.66
C ARG A 123 -67.03 52.40 43.61
N LEU A 124 -67.09 51.99 42.34
CA LEU A 124 -66.51 52.77 41.24
C LEU A 124 -67.12 54.18 41.13
N GLY A 125 -68.40 54.32 41.50
CA GLY A 125 -69.11 55.61 41.52
C GLY A 125 -68.56 56.63 42.53
N GLU A 126 -67.75 56.21 43.51
CA GLU A 126 -67.09 57.09 44.48
C GLU A 126 -65.74 57.63 43.97
N HIS A 127 -65.26 57.14 42.81
CA HIS A 127 -63.94 57.44 42.23
C HIS A 127 -64.03 57.97 40.79
N PRO A 128 -64.54 59.20 40.56
CA PRO A 128 -64.66 59.80 39.22
C PRO A 128 -63.31 60.07 38.54
N GLU A 129 -62.22 60.10 39.28
CA GLU A 129 -60.84 60.17 38.78
C GLU A 129 -60.41 58.87 38.09
N VAL A 130 -60.82 57.70 38.60
CA VAL A 130 -60.50 56.38 38.02
C VAL A 130 -61.26 56.20 36.71
N LEU A 131 -62.54 56.59 36.68
CA LEU A 131 -63.38 56.49 35.48
C LEU A 131 -62.83 57.36 34.33
N ARG A 132 -62.49 58.62 34.61
CA ARG A 132 -61.89 59.53 33.61
C ARG A 132 -60.51 59.08 33.12
N ALA A 133 -59.68 58.55 34.02
CA ALA A 133 -58.37 58.00 33.65
C ALA A 133 -58.50 56.75 32.77
N TRP A 134 -59.53 55.92 33.02
CA TRP A 134 -59.84 54.74 32.23
C TRP A 134 -60.40 55.08 30.84
N GLU A 135 -61.41 55.96 30.76
CA GLU A 135 -61.96 56.44 29.48
C GLU A 135 -60.87 56.99 28.58
N ARG A 136 -60.00 57.84 29.14
CA ARG A 136 -58.85 58.39 28.41
C ARG A 136 -57.85 57.33 27.97
N TYR A 137 -57.59 56.32 28.80
CA TYR A 137 -56.72 55.20 28.42
C TYR A 137 -57.35 54.36 27.29
N VAL A 138 -58.66 54.11 27.35
CA VAL A 138 -59.37 53.36 26.32
C VAL A 138 -59.28 54.10 24.98
N GLU A 139 -59.54 55.41 24.97
CA GLU A 139 -59.49 56.27 23.78
C GLU A 139 -58.06 56.49 23.24
N ASP A 140 -57.12 56.91 24.09
CA ASP A 140 -55.78 57.32 23.65
C ASP A 140 -54.80 56.14 23.44
N LYS A 141 -55.09 54.97 24.03
CA LYS A 141 -54.12 53.85 24.11
C LYS A 141 -54.70 52.52 23.67
N TRP A 142 -55.83 52.08 24.21
CA TRP A 142 -56.36 50.74 23.95
C TRP A 142 -57.00 50.61 22.56
N LEU A 143 -57.79 51.60 22.13
CA LEU A 143 -58.42 51.62 20.80
C LEU A 143 -57.38 51.62 19.67
N PRO A 144 -56.39 52.54 19.64
CA PRO A 144 -55.31 52.50 18.65
C PRO A 144 -54.50 51.19 18.69
N TRP A 145 -54.20 50.68 19.89
CA TRP A 145 -53.51 49.39 20.04
C TRP A 145 -54.34 48.23 19.48
N THR A 146 -55.66 48.24 19.67
CA THR A 146 -56.55 47.19 19.16
C THR A 146 -56.57 47.18 17.64
N GLU A 147 -56.61 48.37 17.02
CA GLU A 147 -56.51 48.52 15.56
C GLU A 147 -55.17 47.99 15.04
N ASP A 148 -54.05 48.45 15.61
CA ASP A 148 -52.70 48.03 15.23
C ASP A 148 -52.49 46.53 15.45
N HIS A 149 -52.97 45.99 16.57
CA HIS A 149 -52.87 44.57 16.88
C HIS A 149 -53.77 43.73 15.98
N ASN A 150 -54.96 44.21 15.59
CA ASN A 150 -55.82 43.50 14.63
C ASN A 150 -55.19 43.46 13.24
N ALA A 151 -54.53 44.54 12.81
CA ALA A 151 -53.75 44.55 11.57
C ALA A 151 -52.56 43.59 11.66
N TRP A 152 -51.81 43.62 12.78
CA TRP A 152 -50.71 42.69 13.03
C TRP A 152 -51.18 41.22 13.05
N GLU A 153 -52.28 40.91 13.71
CA GLU A 153 -52.79 39.53 13.85
C GLU A 153 -53.18 38.93 12.49
N LYS A 154 -53.78 39.74 11.61
CA LYS A 154 -54.07 39.33 10.22
C LYS A 154 -52.79 39.00 9.45
N ILE A 155 -51.77 39.86 9.53
CA ILE A 155 -50.47 39.63 8.86
C ILE A 155 -49.78 38.41 9.47
N HIS A 156 -49.73 38.33 10.79
CA HIS A 156 -49.06 37.28 11.55
C HIS A 156 -49.68 35.91 11.27
N ARG A 157 -51.00 35.82 11.09
CA ARG A 157 -51.68 34.59 10.69
C ARG A 157 -51.17 34.09 9.35
N VAL A 158 -51.15 34.94 8.31
CA VAL A 158 -50.68 34.56 6.97
C VAL A 158 -49.19 34.23 7.00
N TYR A 159 -48.39 35.03 7.71
CA TYR A 159 -46.97 34.77 7.91
C TYR A 159 -46.72 33.41 8.59
N SER A 160 -47.53 33.04 9.58
CA SER A 160 -47.43 31.75 10.27
C SER A 160 -47.83 30.58 9.37
N GLU A 161 -48.84 30.75 8.52
CA GLU A 161 -49.23 29.75 7.51
C GLU A 161 -48.10 29.55 6.47
N LEU A 162 -47.50 30.64 5.96
CA LEU A 162 -46.33 30.58 5.07
C LEU A 162 -45.11 29.95 5.75
N PHE A 163 -44.87 30.29 7.02
CA PHE A 163 -43.79 29.70 7.80
C PHE A 163 -43.96 28.19 7.99
N ALA A 164 -45.19 27.72 8.22
CA ALA A 164 -45.50 26.30 8.28
C ALA A 164 -45.25 25.59 6.93
N ILE A 165 -45.67 26.21 5.82
CA ILE A 165 -45.39 25.71 4.46
C ILE A 165 -43.88 25.62 4.24
N HIS A 166 -43.12 26.66 4.59
CA HIS A 166 -41.67 26.69 4.44
C HIS A 166 -40.96 25.61 5.29
N GLN A 167 -41.38 25.41 6.55
CA GLN A 167 -40.82 24.36 7.40
C GLN A 167 -41.08 22.96 6.82
N GLU A 168 -42.28 22.72 6.32
CA GLU A 168 -42.65 21.44 5.75
C GLU A 168 -41.93 21.19 4.42
N GLN A 169 -41.74 22.24 3.61
CA GLN A 169 -40.92 22.19 2.40
C GLN A 169 -39.44 21.89 2.71
N LEU A 170 -38.87 22.42 3.80
CA LEU A 170 -37.52 22.02 4.24
C LEU A 170 -37.46 20.56 4.70
N ARG A 171 -38.56 20.02 5.25
CA ARG A 171 -38.63 18.65 5.78
C ARG A 171 -38.85 17.61 4.67
N LEU A 172 -39.74 17.88 3.73
CA LEU A 172 -40.26 16.95 2.71
C LEU A 172 -40.20 17.50 1.27
N GLY A 173 -39.43 18.54 0.99
CA GLY A 173 -39.49 19.32 -0.26
C GLY A 173 -39.23 18.61 -1.59
N GLU A 174 -38.75 17.36 -1.59
CA GLU A 174 -38.70 16.53 -2.81
C GLU A 174 -39.99 15.74 -3.04
N GLU A 175 -40.66 15.32 -1.95
CA GLU A 175 -41.93 14.62 -2.04
C GLU A 175 -43.09 15.58 -2.25
N TYR A 176 -42.93 16.84 -1.84
CA TYR A 176 -43.95 17.87 -1.95
C TYR A 176 -43.56 18.93 -2.99
N GLU A 177 -44.57 19.51 -3.61
CA GLU A 177 -44.48 20.70 -4.47
C GLU A 177 -45.39 21.77 -3.89
N LEU A 178 -44.97 23.03 -4.05
CA LEU A 178 -45.83 24.18 -3.82
C LEU A 178 -46.40 24.60 -5.17
N VAL A 179 -47.72 24.66 -5.26
CA VAL A 179 -48.41 25.08 -6.49
C VAL A 179 -49.40 26.19 -6.18
N LEU A 180 -49.56 27.12 -7.11
CA LEU A 180 -50.64 28.08 -7.15
C LEU A 180 -51.81 27.46 -7.92
N GLY A 181 -52.88 27.11 -7.21
CA GLY A 181 -54.13 26.62 -7.80
C GLY A 181 -55.01 27.78 -8.26
N LEU A 182 -55.55 27.66 -9.47
CA LEU A 182 -56.42 28.63 -10.14
C LEU A 182 -57.71 27.94 -10.62
N GLY A 183 -58.86 28.57 -10.39
CA GLY A 183 -60.15 28.03 -10.81
C GLY A 183 -60.61 26.83 -9.97
N LEU A 184 -61.08 27.07 -8.76
CA LEU A 184 -61.65 26.08 -7.85
C LEU A 184 -62.96 25.50 -8.41
N LEU A 185 -62.91 24.27 -8.92
CA LEU A 185 -64.10 23.51 -9.31
C LEU A 185 -64.78 22.96 -8.06
N THR A 186 -66.07 23.28 -7.87
CA THR A 186 -66.97 22.64 -6.90
C THR A 186 -68.08 21.92 -7.65
N TRP A 187 -68.12 20.59 -7.54
CA TRP A 187 -69.04 19.75 -8.30
C TRP A 187 -69.42 18.47 -7.54
N GLN A 188 -70.68 18.07 -7.64
CA GLN A 188 -71.15 16.75 -7.27
C GLN A 188 -71.30 15.94 -8.56
N THR A 189 -70.38 15.00 -8.79
CA THR A 189 -70.35 14.22 -10.03
C THR A 189 -71.58 13.32 -10.17
N PRO A 190 -71.92 12.89 -11.40
CA PRO A 190 -73.02 11.95 -11.64
C PRO A 190 -72.84 10.61 -10.90
N THR A 191 -71.59 10.20 -10.65
CA THR A 191 -71.21 9.02 -9.86
C THR A 191 -71.40 9.20 -8.35
N GLY A 192 -71.76 10.41 -7.90
CA GLY A 192 -72.00 10.73 -6.49
C GLY A 192 -70.74 11.13 -5.72
N GLN A 193 -69.62 11.37 -6.41
CA GLN A 193 -68.40 11.88 -5.82
C GLN A 193 -68.48 13.40 -5.63
N ARG A 194 -67.97 13.89 -4.50
CA ARG A 194 -67.79 15.33 -4.29
C ARG A 194 -66.39 15.74 -4.72
N VAL A 195 -66.33 16.71 -5.62
CA VAL A 195 -65.09 17.30 -6.15
C VAL A 195 -65.04 18.77 -5.75
N ARG A 196 -63.94 19.16 -5.11
CA ARG A 196 -63.63 20.54 -4.72
C ARG A 196 -62.14 20.80 -4.89
N ARG A 197 -61.67 21.11 -6.10
CA ARG A 197 -60.23 21.25 -6.41
C ARG A 197 -59.99 22.20 -7.59
N HIS A 198 -58.83 22.83 -7.63
CA HIS A 198 -58.45 23.73 -8.73
C HIS A 198 -58.22 23.00 -10.05
N LEU A 199 -58.64 23.62 -11.15
CA LEU A 199 -58.54 23.08 -12.52
C LEU A 199 -57.21 23.39 -13.20
N VAL A 200 -56.57 24.50 -12.83
CA VAL A 200 -55.27 24.91 -13.38
C VAL A 200 -54.32 25.10 -12.21
N VAL A 201 -53.08 24.65 -12.38
CA VAL A 201 -52.02 24.87 -11.39
C VAL A 201 -50.79 25.48 -12.05
N ALA A 202 -50.11 26.35 -11.31
CA ALA A 202 -48.80 26.89 -11.65
C ALA A 202 -47.77 26.47 -10.59
N ASP A 203 -46.54 26.16 -11.00
CA ASP A 203 -45.45 25.82 -10.10
C ASP A 203 -44.95 27.09 -9.39
N ALA A 204 -44.93 27.04 -8.06
CA ALA A 204 -44.53 28.14 -7.20
C ALA A 204 -43.32 27.77 -6.34
N ILE A 205 -42.52 28.76 -5.96
CA ILE A 205 -41.48 28.63 -4.94
C ILE A 205 -41.74 29.64 -3.83
N LEU A 206 -41.49 29.24 -2.59
CA LEU A 206 -41.55 30.09 -1.41
C LEU A 206 -40.13 30.41 -0.94
N GLU A 207 -39.79 31.68 -0.94
CA GLU A 207 -38.48 32.19 -0.54
C GLU A 207 -38.58 32.85 0.83
N PHE A 208 -37.63 32.54 1.71
CA PHE A 208 -37.56 33.12 3.06
C PHE A 208 -36.29 33.94 3.25
N GLU A 209 -36.46 35.23 3.49
CA GLU A 209 -35.38 36.16 3.81
C GLU A 209 -35.29 36.39 5.32
N ALA A 210 -34.56 35.52 6.01
CA ALA A 210 -34.46 35.51 7.47
C ALA A 210 -34.05 36.86 8.11
N HIS A 211 -33.22 37.64 7.41
CA HIS A 211 -32.74 38.93 7.90
C HIS A 211 -33.81 40.04 7.88
N LEU A 212 -34.79 39.94 6.97
CA LEU A 212 -35.91 40.88 6.84
C LEU A 212 -37.20 40.33 7.47
N GLY A 213 -37.22 39.04 7.84
CA GLY A 213 -38.42 38.34 8.28
C GLY A 213 -39.49 38.35 7.18
N LYS A 214 -39.08 38.14 5.93
CA LYS A 214 -39.91 38.32 4.74
C LYS A 214 -40.07 37.01 3.99
N PHE A 215 -41.31 36.71 3.58
CA PHE A 215 -41.61 35.62 2.66
C PHE A 215 -42.04 36.19 1.31
N THR A 216 -41.50 35.63 0.24
CA THR A 216 -41.86 35.98 -1.13
C THR A 216 -42.21 34.72 -1.91
N VAL A 217 -43.33 34.72 -2.62
CA VAL A 217 -43.73 33.63 -3.52
C VAL A 217 -43.45 34.05 -4.94
N ARG A 218 -42.77 33.18 -5.69
CA ARG A 218 -42.33 33.41 -7.07
C ARG A 218 -42.69 32.20 -7.96
N PRO A 219 -42.66 32.34 -9.30
CA PRO A 219 -42.66 31.17 -10.18
C PRO A 219 -41.47 30.25 -9.87
N HIS A 220 -41.63 28.96 -10.16
CA HIS A 220 -40.50 28.03 -10.10
C HIS A 220 -39.38 28.48 -11.06
N THR A 221 -38.14 28.06 -10.79
CA THR A 221 -36.95 28.42 -11.59
C THR A 221 -37.01 28.00 -13.06
N GLU A 222 -37.92 27.09 -13.41
CA GLU A 222 -38.16 26.60 -14.76
C GLU A 222 -39.40 27.25 -15.41
N GLY A 223 -39.95 28.30 -14.79
CA GLY A 223 -41.20 28.97 -15.17
C GLY A 223 -42.40 28.53 -14.33
N ALA A 224 -43.53 29.23 -14.51
CA ALA A 224 -44.78 28.93 -13.83
C ALA A 224 -45.43 27.63 -14.34
N LYS A 225 -45.17 27.23 -15.60
CA LYS A 225 -45.62 25.97 -16.21
C LYS A 225 -47.10 25.70 -15.96
N LEU A 226 -47.94 26.62 -16.43
CA LEU A 226 -49.39 26.49 -16.30
C LEU A 226 -49.88 25.18 -16.90
N ARG A 227 -50.54 24.36 -16.07
CA ARG A 227 -51.06 23.06 -16.51
C ARG A 227 -52.47 22.79 -15.97
N PRO A 228 -53.34 22.17 -16.79
CA PRO A 228 -54.64 21.73 -16.34
C PRO A 228 -54.54 20.40 -15.57
N GLU A 229 -55.39 20.24 -14.56
CA GLU A 229 -55.52 19.05 -13.73
C GLU A 229 -56.96 18.51 -13.74
N PHE A 230 -57.09 17.23 -14.10
CA PHE A 230 -58.35 16.48 -14.14
C PHE A 230 -58.25 15.16 -13.39
N ASP A 231 -57.15 14.91 -12.67
CA ASP A 231 -56.86 13.68 -11.95
C ASP A 231 -57.82 13.42 -10.77
N MET A 232 -58.60 14.43 -10.37
CA MET A 232 -59.68 14.31 -9.39
C MET A 232 -60.98 13.72 -9.96
N LEU A 233 -61.12 13.66 -11.29
CA LEU A 233 -62.29 13.14 -11.99
C LEU A 233 -62.02 11.73 -12.52
N ASP A 234 -63.04 10.88 -12.51
CA ASP A 234 -62.97 9.57 -13.15
C ASP A 234 -62.79 9.71 -14.67
N VAL A 235 -62.17 8.70 -15.30
CA VAL A 235 -61.82 8.73 -16.75
C VAL A 235 -63.04 8.97 -17.64
N GLU A 236 -64.23 8.53 -17.23
CA GLU A 236 -65.49 8.72 -17.96
C GLU A 236 -66.05 10.15 -17.83
N GLU A 237 -65.65 10.87 -16.79
CA GLU A 237 -66.10 12.23 -16.46
C GLU A 237 -65.11 13.30 -16.96
N GLN A 238 -63.92 12.88 -17.41
CA GLN A 238 -62.92 13.76 -18.02
C GLN A 238 -63.32 14.12 -19.45
N PRO A 239 -63.48 15.41 -19.79
CA PRO A 239 -63.88 15.78 -21.13
C PRO A 239 -62.82 15.41 -22.18
N PRO A 240 -63.21 14.83 -23.33
CA PRO A 240 -62.28 14.34 -24.33
C PRO A 240 -61.46 15.49 -24.92
N ARG A 241 -60.13 15.36 -24.92
CA ARG A 241 -59.14 16.36 -25.38
C ARG A 241 -59.15 17.70 -24.63
N ALA A 242 -59.93 17.87 -23.56
CA ALA A 242 -59.93 19.11 -22.80
C ALA A 242 -58.54 19.46 -22.24
N GLU A 243 -57.78 18.45 -21.81
CA GLU A 243 -56.40 18.64 -21.36
C GLU A 243 -55.47 19.16 -22.46
N GLU A 244 -55.59 18.64 -23.69
CA GLU A 244 -54.78 19.07 -24.84
C GLU A 244 -55.16 20.48 -25.29
N THR A 245 -56.46 20.79 -25.35
CA THR A 245 -56.97 22.11 -25.73
C THR A 245 -56.63 23.18 -24.70
N ALA A 246 -56.70 22.85 -23.40
CA ALA A 246 -56.25 23.76 -22.35
C ALA A 246 -54.73 23.94 -22.38
N LYS A 247 -53.94 22.85 -22.54
CA LYS A 247 -52.48 22.94 -22.70
C LYS A 247 -52.09 23.81 -23.89
N SER A 248 -52.74 23.69 -25.04
CA SER A 248 -52.44 24.54 -26.21
C SER A 248 -52.81 26.00 -26.01
N SER A 249 -53.85 26.29 -25.23
CA SER A 249 -54.29 27.66 -24.92
C SER A 249 -53.40 28.31 -23.85
N LEU A 250 -52.82 27.50 -22.95
CA LEU A 250 -51.89 27.93 -21.91
C LEU A 250 -50.44 28.05 -22.39
N ALA A 251 -50.08 27.47 -23.54
CA ALA A 251 -48.73 27.53 -24.13
C ALA A 251 -48.40 28.87 -24.84
N GLY A 252 -49.14 29.95 -24.53
CA GLY A 252 -48.93 31.31 -25.05
C GLY A 252 -47.73 32.05 -24.43
N GLU A 253 -47.36 33.21 -24.98
CA GLU A 253 -46.02 33.82 -24.90
C GLU A 253 -45.54 34.38 -23.54
N GLU A 254 -46.28 34.32 -22.42
CA GLU A 254 -45.77 34.86 -21.14
C GLU A 254 -45.90 33.95 -19.90
N ASP A 255 -46.57 32.78 -19.97
CA ASP A 255 -46.70 31.80 -18.85
C ASP A 255 -47.03 32.46 -17.48
N ASP A 256 -47.73 33.60 -17.47
CA ASP A 256 -48.05 34.39 -16.27
C ASP A 256 -49.40 33.95 -15.67
N PRO A 257 -49.44 33.39 -14.45
CA PRO A 257 -50.69 33.00 -13.78
C PRO A 257 -51.59 34.17 -13.36
N TRP A 258 -51.15 35.42 -13.52
CA TRP A 258 -51.91 36.60 -13.15
C TRP A 258 -52.49 37.36 -14.34
N GLU A 259 -52.24 36.92 -15.58
CA GLU A 259 -52.93 37.43 -16.77
C GLU A 259 -54.39 36.96 -16.79
N LYS A 260 -55.24 37.70 -16.07
CA LYS A 260 -56.63 37.32 -15.78
C LYS A 260 -57.44 36.99 -17.03
N GLY A 261 -57.27 37.73 -18.12
CA GLY A 261 -58.01 37.52 -19.36
C GLY A 261 -57.73 36.18 -20.02
N GLY A 262 -56.47 35.74 -20.02
CA GLY A 262 -56.06 34.43 -20.56
C GLY A 262 -56.64 33.29 -19.74
N ILE A 263 -56.43 33.31 -18.42
CA ILE A 263 -56.83 32.21 -17.53
C ILE A 263 -58.35 32.11 -17.39
N GLU A 264 -59.06 33.23 -17.28
CA GLU A 264 -60.53 33.25 -17.23
C GLU A 264 -61.13 32.59 -18.48
N SER A 265 -60.55 32.86 -19.66
CA SER A 265 -61.01 32.25 -20.92
C SER A 265 -60.84 30.72 -20.91
N VAL A 266 -59.72 30.23 -20.37
CA VAL A 266 -59.44 28.79 -20.23
C VAL A 266 -60.38 28.16 -19.22
N LEU A 267 -60.59 28.76 -18.04
CA LEU A 267 -61.48 28.24 -17.01
C LEU A 267 -62.94 28.17 -17.48
N LYS A 268 -63.42 29.18 -18.21
CA LYS A 268 -64.75 29.16 -18.86
C LYS A 268 -64.87 28.08 -19.92
N ALA A 269 -63.84 27.89 -20.75
CA ALA A 269 -63.83 26.81 -21.73
C ALA A 269 -63.86 25.43 -21.05
N LEU A 270 -63.11 25.26 -19.95
CA LEU A 270 -63.06 24.01 -19.20
C LEU A 270 -64.39 23.69 -18.53
N VAL A 271 -65.02 24.64 -17.83
CA VAL A 271 -66.28 24.36 -17.13
C VAL A 271 -67.40 23.98 -18.11
N HIS A 272 -67.48 24.63 -19.27
CA HIS A 272 -68.45 24.30 -20.32
C HIS A 272 -68.13 23.00 -21.07
N SER A 273 -66.87 22.57 -21.08
CA SER A 273 -66.47 21.28 -21.63
C SER A 273 -66.87 20.11 -20.72
N ILE A 274 -66.91 20.33 -19.41
CA ILE A 274 -67.35 19.36 -18.41
C ILE A 274 -68.87 19.23 -18.45
N ASP A 275 -69.61 20.36 -18.41
CA ASP A 275 -71.07 20.37 -18.53
C ASP A 275 -71.55 21.65 -19.24
N SER A 276 -72.52 21.51 -20.14
CA SER A 276 -73.19 22.62 -20.83
C SER A 276 -73.86 23.66 -19.90
N GLN A 277 -74.13 23.28 -18.65
CA GLN A 277 -74.74 24.11 -17.60
C GLN A 277 -73.71 24.61 -16.57
N GLY A 278 -72.41 24.50 -16.88
CA GLY A 278 -71.35 24.97 -16.01
C GLY A 278 -71.37 26.48 -15.78
N GLU A 279 -71.06 26.91 -14.56
CA GLU A 279 -71.01 28.34 -14.18
C GLU A 279 -69.60 28.75 -13.76
N TYR A 280 -69.19 29.97 -14.13
CA TYR A 280 -67.92 30.57 -13.72
C TYR A 280 -68.17 31.82 -12.86
N ASP A 281 -67.49 31.91 -11.72
CA ASP A 281 -67.51 33.03 -10.79
C ASP A 281 -66.11 33.64 -10.64
N ASP A 282 -66.03 34.97 -10.77
CA ASP A 282 -64.77 35.73 -10.74
C ASP A 282 -64.31 36.13 -9.31
N SER A 283 -64.90 35.54 -8.28
CA SER A 283 -64.56 35.82 -6.89
C SER A 283 -63.14 35.37 -6.51
N LEU A 284 -62.35 36.27 -5.92
CA LEU A 284 -61.05 35.98 -5.30
C LEU A 284 -61.17 35.15 -4.00
N ALA A 285 -62.29 35.29 -3.30
CA ALA A 285 -62.59 34.52 -2.09
C ALA A 285 -63.38 33.27 -2.47
N ALA A 286 -62.94 32.11 -1.97
CA ALA A 286 -63.68 30.86 -2.12
C ALA A 286 -64.97 30.94 -1.29
N LYS A 287 -66.13 30.88 -1.93
CA LYS A 287 -67.41 30.87 -1.21
C LYS A 287 -67.65 29.46 -0.67
N SER A 288 -68.36 29.35 0.46
CA SER A 288 -68.76 28.06 1.03
C SER A 288 -69.97 27.47 0.28
N ILE A 289 -69.82 27.24 -1.02
CA ILE A 289 -70.86 26.70 -1.89
C ILE A 289 -71.01 25.20 -1.62
N ARG A 290 -72.26 24.73 -1.43
CA ARG A 290 -72.53 23.29 -1.35
C ARG A 290 -72.37 22.67 -2.74
N ALA A 291 -71.74 21.50 -2.80
CA ALA A 291 -71.57 20.77 -4.05
C ALA A 291 -72.93 20.55 -4.73
N SER A 292 -73.00 20.94 -5.99
CA SER A 292 -74.22 20.91 -6.80
C SER A 292 -74.04 19.95 -7.97
N ALA A 293 -75.14 19.46 -8.55
CA ALA A 293 -75.09 18.61 -9.74
C ALA A 293 -74.50 19.35 -10.97
N LYS A 294 -74.53 20.69 -10.96
CA LYS A 294 -73.87 21.53 -11.96
C LYS A 294 -72.45 21.89 -11.50
N PRO A 295 -71.44 21.84 -12.38
CA PRO A 295 -70.08 22.25 -12.04
C PRO A 295 -70.00 23.78 -11.92
N ILE A 296 -69.43 24.27 -10.81
CA ILE A 296 -69.20 25.69 -10.57
C ILE A 296 -67.69 25.89 -10.42
N VAL A 297 -67.11 26.83 -11.17
CA VAL A 297 -65.68 27.19 -11.08
C VAL A 297 -65.53 28.61 -10.56
N GLU A 298 -64.88 28.77 -9.40
CA GLU A 298 -64.56 30.07 -8.82
C GLU A 298 -63.08 30.40 -9.08
N TYR A 299 -62.71 31.63 -9.46
CA TYR A 299 -61.29 31.97 -9.69
C TYR A 299 -60.39 31.66 -8.48
N ALA A 300 -60.81 32.08 -7.28
CA ALA A 300 -60.32 31.69 -5.95
C ALA A 300 -58.88 31.11 -5.87
N PRO A 301 -57.84 31.92 -6.11
CA PRO A 301 -56.46 31.47 -6.10
C PRO A 301 -56.01 31.00 -4.71
N ALA A 302 -55.26 29.90 -4.66
CA ALA A 302 -54.72 29.34 -3.42
C ALA A 302 -53.33 28.74 -3.61
N LEU A 303 -52.45 28.95 -2.63
CA LEU A 303 -51.17 28.27 -2.52
C LEU A 303 -51.37 26.94 -1.80
N ILE A 304 -50.96 25.86 -2.46
CA ILE A 304 -51.21 24.49 -2.01
C ILE A 304 -49.87 23.77 -1.92
N LEU A 305 -49.51 23.34 -0.70
CA LEU A 305 -48.40 22.42 -0.51
C LEU A 305 -48.94 20.99 -0.53
N ARG A 306 -48.51 20.19 -1.51
CA ARG A 306 -49.02 18.84 -1.72
C ARG A 306 -47.93 17.90 -2.19
N LYS A 307 -48.17 16.59 -2.11
CA LYS A 307 -47.26 15.60 -2.69
C LYS A 307 -47.20 15.73 -4.21
N ARG A 308 -46.00 15.64 -4.79
CA ARG A 308 -45.77 15.66 -6.24
C ARG A 308 -46.63 14.61 -6.93
N SER A 309 -47.31 15.02 -7.99
CA SER A 309 -48.17 14.12 -8.75
C SER A 309 -47.36 13.05 -9.50
N ALA A 310 -47.88 11.81 -9.54
CA ALA A 310 -47.35 10.75 -10.40
C ALA A 310 -47.49 11.08 -11.91
N LYS A 311 -48.18 12.18 -12.25
CA LYS A 311 -48.40 12.63 -13.63
C LYS A 311 -47.10 12.89 -14.39
N GLY A 312 -46.10 13.52 -13.78
CA GLY A 312 -44.80 13.76 -14.45
C GLY A 312 -44.07 12.46 -14.85
N LEU A 313 -44.10 11.45 -13.99
CA LEU A 313 -43.56 10.13 -14.31
C LEU A 313 -44.36 9.46 -15.43
N THR A 314 -45.69 9.50 -15.36
CA THR A 314 -46.54 8.87 -16.39
C THR A 314 -46.43 9.56 -17.75
N GLU A 315 -46.30 10.89 -17.82
CA GLU A 315 -46.02 11.63 -19.06
C GLU A 315 -44.63 11.26 -19.62
N THR A 316 -43.62 11.13 -18.77
CA THR A 316 -42.28 10.68 -19.19
C THR A 316 -42.32 9.26 -19.75
N LEU A 317 -43.02 8.33 -19.09
CA LEU A 317 -43.20 6.96 -19.57
C LEU A 317 -43.96 6.91 -20.91
N LYS A 318 -45.01 7.74 -21.08
CA LYS A 318 -45.73 7.88 -22.36
C LYS A 318 -44.83 8.43 -23.46
N ARG A 319 -43.98 9.42 -23.16
CA ARG A 319 -43.00 9.96 -24.11
C ARG A 319 -41.98 8.90 -24.54
N ILE A 320 -41.43 8.13 -23.59
CA ILE A 320 -40.50 7.03 -23.88
C ILE A 320 -41.20 5.97 -24.73
N LYS A 321 -42.44 5.61 -24.40
CA LYS A 321 -43.26 4.69 -25.18
C LYS A 321 -43.42 5.18 -26.63
N GLY A 322 -43.81 6.44 -26.82
CA GLY A 322 -43.95 7.03 -28.15
C GLY A 322 -42.66 7.01 -28.97
N ARG A 323 -41.50 7.31 -28.36
CA ARG A 323 -40.19 7.21 -29.03
C ARG A 323 -39.86 5.78 -29.46
N ILE A 324 -40.12 4.80 -28.58
CA ILE A 324 -39.90 3.38 -28.90
C ILE A 324 -40.85 2.94 -30.01
N GLU A 325 -42.13 3.30 -29.96
CA GLU A 325 -43.14 2.96 -31.00
C GLU A 325 -42.80 3.58 -32.35
N ASN A 326 -42.19 4.78 -32.36
CA ASN A 326 -41.68 5.46 -33.55
C ASN A 326 -40.32 4.93 -34.05
N ALA A 327 -39.82 3.82 -33.50
CA ALA A 327 -38.58 3.15 -33.89
C ALA A 327 -37.29 3.97 -33.71
N GLU A 328 -37.24 4.91 -32.76
CA GLU A 328 -36.03 5.68 -32.40
C GLU A 328 -34.96 4.85 -31.65
N GLY A 329 -35.12 3.51 -31.58
CA GLY A 329 -34.25 2.61 -30.83
C GLY A 329 -34.62 2.48 -29.36
N ILE A 330 -34.27 1.36 -28.75
CA ILE A 330 -34.45 1.12 -27.30
C ILE A 330 -33.07 1.31 -26.65
N PRO A 331 -32.94 2.17 -25.63
CA PRO A 331 -31.68 2.30 -24.89
C PRO A 331 -31.23 0.95 -24.32
N ASP A 332 -29.94 0.62 -24.41
CA ASP A 332 -29.40 -0.71 -24.08
C ASP A 332 -29.76 -1.15 -22.65
N LEU A 333 -29.63 -0.25 -21.67
CA LEU A 333 -30.05 -0.48 -20.29
C LEU A 333 -31.54 -0.83 -20.14
N PHE A 334 -32.38 -0.21 -20.98
CA PHE A 334 -33.81 -0.48 -20.98
C PHE A 334 -34.13 -1.79 -21.71
N ALA A 335 -33.34 -2.15 -22.73
CA ALA A 335 -33.42 -3.45 -23.39
C ALA A 335 -33.02 -4.58 -22.43
N ASP A 336 -32.00 -4.38 -21.59
CA ASP A 336 -31.59 -5.32 -20.54
C ASP A 336 -32.72 -5.51 -19.52
N LEU A 337 -33.32 -4.42 -19.05
CA LEU A 337 -34.41 -4.45 -18.08
C LEU A 337 -35.70 -5.06 -18.64
N ALA A 338 -35.92 -4.93 -19.96
CA ALA A 338 -37.03 -5.57 -20.68
C ALA A 338 -36.73 -7.01 -21.13
N GLU A 339 -35.56 -7.55 -20.79
CA GLU A 339 -35.08 -8.89 -21.18
C GLU A 339 -35.17 -9.10 -22.71
N ILE A 340 -34.74 -8.08 -23.46
CA ILE A 340 -34.71 -8.07 -24.94
C ILE A 340 -33.30 -8.35 -25.45
N SER A 341 -32.27 -7.96 -24.69
CA SER A 341 -30.88 -8.19 -25.03
C SER A 341 -30.59 -9.70 -25.04
N ASN A 342 -30.16 -10.21 -26.20
CA ASN A 342 -29.61 -11.57 -26.25
C ASN A 342 -28.28 -11.55 -25.50
N LYS A 343 -28.22 -12.21 -24.34
CA LYS A 343 -26.98 -12.45 -23.58
C LYS A 343 -25.93 -13.29 -24.34
N ASN A 344 -26.12 -13.55 -25.64
CA ASN A 344 -25.32 -14.47 -26.45
C ASN A 344 -24.29 -13.78 -27.36
N ASP A 345 -24.24 -12.44 -27.41
CA ASP A 345 -23.20 -11.72 -28.19
C ASP A 345 -21.98 -11.29 -27.36
N TYR A 346 -21.95 -11.62 -26.07
CA TYR A 346 -20.68 -11.79 -25.37
C TYR A 346 -20.20 -13.20 -25.72
N GLU A 347 -19.32 -13.29 -26.73
CA GLU A 347 -18.70 -14.55 -27.13
C GLU A 347 -18.31 -15.38 -25.91
N THR A 348 -18.90 -16.56 -25.85
CA THR A 348 -18.45 -17.65 -25.02
C THR A 348 -17.09 -18.09 -25.57
N GLY A 349 -16.04 -17.38 -25.16
CA GLY A 349 -14.67 -17.87 -25.23
C GLY A 349 -14.55 -19.04 -24.26
N ASP A 350 -14.67 -20.24 -24.81
CA ASP A 350 -14.40 -21.50 -24.16
C ASP A 350 -12.95 -21.47 -23.63
N GLY A 351 -12.79 -21.42 -22.31
CA GLY A 351 -11.51 -21.22 -21.65
C GLY A 351 -11.62 -20.48 -20.32
N LEU A 352 -12.23 -21.11 -19.32
CA LEU A 352 -12.07 -20.73 -17.91
C LEU A 352 -10.64 -21.10 -17.44
N GLU A 353 -9.63 -20.48 -18.04
CA GLU A 353 -8.41 -20.14 -17.31
C GLU A 353 -8.58 -18.70 -16.83
N GLU A 354 -8.22 -18.48 -15.56
CA GLU A 354 -8.13 -17.19 -14.90
C GLU A 354 -7.22 -16.22 -15.67
N SER A 355 -7.68 -15.68 -16.78
CA SER A 355 -7.15 -14.43 -17.32
C SER A 355 -7.82 -13.32 -16.52
N SER A 356 -7.22 -13.04 -15.37
CA SER A 356 -7.33 -11.73 -14.74
C SER A 356 -6.83 -10.69 -15.75
N SER A 357 -7.66 -10.26 -16.69
CA SER A 357 -7.55 -8.94 -17.30
C SER A 357 -7.99 -7.93 -16.25
N ALA A 358 -7.28 -7.94 -15.11
CA ALA A 358 -7.31 -6.85 -14.15
C ALA A 358 -6.96 -5.60 -14.94
N PHE A 359 -7.79 -4.58 -14.81
CA PHE A 359 -7.58 -3.30 -15.45
C PHE A 359 -6.15 -2.82 -15.20
N ASP A 360 -5.37 -2.72 -16.28
CA ASP A 360 -3.99 -2.19 -16.29
C ASP A 360 -3.97 -0.65 -16.32
N GLY A 361 -5.13 -0.01 -16.21
CA GLY A 361 -5.22 1.45 -16.15
C GLY A 361 -5.20 1.99 -14.72
N GLU A 362 -4.96 3.28 -14.62
CA GLU A 362 -4.82 3.96 -13.34
C GLU A 362 -6.19 4.17 -12.67
N VAL A 363 -6.33 3.75 -11.41
CA VAL A 363 -7.55 3.94 -10.60
C VAL A 363 -7.38 5.15 -9.68
N PHE A 364 -8.15 6.20 -9.94
CA PHE A 364 -8.10 7.49 -9.23
C PHE A 364 -9.07 7.55 -8.04
N PHE A 365 -8.74 6.85 -6.95
CA PHE A 365 -9.56 6.84 -5.73
C PHE A 365 -8.95 7.71 -4.62
N PRO A 366 -9.61 8.80 -4.18
CA PRO A 366 -9.11 9.65 -3.11
C PRO A 366 -9.30 9.08 -1.70
N LYS A 367 -10.19 8.08 -1.51
CA LYS A 367 -10.46 7.43 -0.22
C LYS A 367 -9.95 5.98 -0.21
N PRO A 368 -9.62 5.41 0.96
CA PRO A 368 -9.22 4.02 1.08
C PRO A 368 -10.25 3.08 0.43
N SER A 369 -9.77 2.07 -0.29
CA SER A 369 -10.61 1.05 -0.92
C SER A 369 -10.02 -0.36 -0.74
N ASN A 370 -10.91 -1.36 -0.70
CA ASN A 370 -10.53 -2.78 -0.75
C ASN A 370 -10.52 -3.30 -2.21
N GLU A 371 -10.10 -4.55 -2.41
CA GLU A 371 -10.06 -5.17 -3.74
C GLU A 371 -11.45 -5.31 -4.36
N ASP A 372 -12.47 -5.67 -3.58
CA ASP A 372 -13.85 -5.80 -4.08
C ASP A 372 -14.39 -4.46 -4.61
N GLN A 373 -14.10 -3.35 -3.93
CA GLN A 373 -14.48 -2.01 -4.39
C GLN A 373 -13.73 -1.59 -5.65
N ARG A 374 -12.50 -2.09 -5.87
CA ARG A 374 -11.74 -1.85 -7.11
C ARG A 374 -12.30 -2.64 -8.27
N ARG A 375 -12.72 -3.90 -8.04
CA ARG A 375 -13.39 -4.74 -9.06
C ARG A 375 -14.65 -4.10 -9.65
N ILE A 376 -15.28 -3.17 -8.92
CA ILE A 376 -16.42 -2.41 -9.45
C ILE A 376 -16.02 -1.61 -10.69
N VAL A 377 -14.82 -1.03 -10.71
CA VAL A 377 -14.32 -0.26 -11.88
C VAL A 377 -14.16 -1.16 -13.10
N ASP A 378 -13.63 -2.37 -12.89
CA ASP A 378 -13.44 -3.36 -13.95
C ASP A 378 -14.79 -3.75 -14.56
N LYS A 379 -15.79 -4.01 -13.69
CA LYS A 379 -17.14 -4.38 -14.12
C LYS A 379 -17.88 -3.25 -14.84
N ILE A 380 -17.77 -2.00 -14.38
CA ILE A 380 -18.44 -0.84 -15.01
C ILE A 380 -17.98 -0.64 -16.46
N ARG A 381 -16.75 -1.05 -16.81
CA ARG A 381 -16.24 -0.96 -18.19
C ARG A 381 -16.70 -2.09 -19.09
N ALA A 382 -16.93 -3.27 -18.52
CA ALA A 382 -17.29 -4.47 -19.28
C ALA A 382 -18.81 -4.66 -19.41
N GLU A 383 -19.57 -4.23 -18.41
CA GLU A 383 -21.01 -4.44 -18.29
C GLU A 383 -21.77 -3.10 -18.29
N ASN A 384 -22.98 -3.09 -18.87
CA ASN A 384 -23.84 -1.91 -18.89
C ASN A 384 -24.35 -1.52 -17.48
N GLY A 385 -24.44 -2.47 -16.55
CA GLY A 385 -24.96 -2.21 -15.20
C GLY A 385 -24.35 -3.13 -14.14
N VAL A 386 -23.97 -2.53 -13.01
CA VAL A 386 -23.33 -3.26 -11.90
C VAL A 386 -24.15 -3.11 -10.63
N LEU A 387 -24.55 -4.23 -10.02
CA LEU A 387 -25.20 -4.25 -8.71
C LEU A 387 -24.17 -4.36 -7.59
N VAL A 388 -24.07 -3.34 -6.75
CA VAL A 388 -23.18 -3.32 -5.59
C VAL A 388 -23.99 -3.53 -4.31
N GLN A 389 -23.81 -4.68 -3.66
CA GLN A 389 -24.40 -4.97 -2.36
C GLN A 389 -23.36 -4.84 -1.24
N GLY A 390 -23.76 -4.27 -0.10
CA GLY A 390 -22.90 -4.21 1.08
C GLY A 390 -23.74 -4.08 2.36
N PRO A 391 -23.32 -4.67 3.49
CA PRO A 391 -23.91 -4.42 4.81
C PRO A 391 -23.86 -2.93 5.21
N PRO A 392 -24.71 -2.44 6.14
CA PRO A 392 -24.58 -1.09 6.67
C PRO A 392 -23.18 -0.88 7.28
N GLY A 393 -22.58 0.29 7.05
CA GLY A 393 -21.24 0.63 7.56
C GLY A 393 -20.06 0.21 6.69
N THR A 394 -20.24 -0.56 5.60
CA THR A 394 -19.13 -1.02 4.73
C THR A 394 -18.61 0.02 3.73
N GLY A 395 -18.79 1.32 4.02
CA GLY A 395 -18.21 2.39 3.23
C GLY A 395 -18.86 2.61 1.85
N LYS A 396 -20.12 2.22 1.62
CA LYS A 396 -20.82 2.43 0.33
C LYS A 396 -20.72 3.87 -0.20
N SER A 397 -20.91 4.87 0.66
CA SER A 397 -20.75 6.29 0.27
C SER A 397 -19.32 6.64 -0.10
N HIS A 398 -18.31 6.03 0.55
CA HIS A 398 -16.90 6.19 0.14
C HIS A 398 -16.65 5.56 -1.22
N THR A 399 -17.22 4.38 -1.49
CA THR A 399 -17.13 3.73 -2.81
C THR A 399 -17.74 4.62 -3.88
N ILE A 400 -18.92 5.20 -3.64
CA ILE A 400 -19.57 6.11 -4.59
C ILE A 400 -18.68 7.34 -4.83
N ALA A 401 -18.16 7.98 -3.78
CA ALA A 401 -17.25 9.12 -3.93
C ALA A 401 -15.98 8.77 -4.73
N ASN A 402 -15.40 7.59 -4.49
CA ASN A 402 -14.26 7.07 -5.24
C ASN A 402 -14.58 6.86 -6.72
N LEU A 403 -15.75 6.27 -7.03
CA LEU A 403 -16.22 6.09 -8.40
C LEU A 403 -16.45 7.43 -9.10
N ILE A 404 -17.09 8.40 -8.44
CA ILE A 404 -17.28 9.76 -8.98
C ILE A 404 -15.93 10.37 -9.37
N CYS A 405 -14.95 10.31 -8.47
CA CYS A 405 -13.63 10.86 -8.75
C CYS A 405 -12.92 10.14 -9.90
N HIS A 406 -13.05 8.81 -9.99
CA HIS A 406 -12.48 8.05 -11.11
C HIS A 406 -13.15 8.38 -12.45
N LEU A 407 -14.48 8.46 -12.49
CA LEU A 407 -15.24 8.77 -13.71
C LEU A 407 -14.96 10.19 -14.19
N LEU A 408 -14.90 11.16 -13.27
CA LEU A 408 -14.50 12.53 -13.60
C LEU A 408 -13.04 12.61 -14.09
N ALA A 409 -12.11 11.92 -13.42
CA ALA A 409 -10.70 11.89 -13.84
C ALA A 409 -10.49 11.23 -15.21
N THR A 410 -11.41 10.35 -15.62
CA THR A 410 -11.42 9.70 -16.94
C THR A 410 -12.25 10.46 -17.97
N GLY A 411 -12.74 11.66 -17.63
CA GLY A 411 -13.46 12.55 -18.54
C GLY A 411 -14.93 12.19 -18.79
N GLN A 412 -15.50 11.30 -17.97
CA GLN A 412 -16.90 10.90 -18.09
C GLN A 412 -17.84 11.89 -17.39
N ARG A 413 -19.06 12.01 -17.93
CA ARG A 413 -20.16 12.74 -17.29
C ARG A 413 -20.94 11.78 -16.40
N THR A 414 -21.16 12.16 -15.15
CA THR A 414 -21.80 11.29 -14.17
C THR A 414 -23.05 11.95 -13.60
N LEU A 415 -24.20 11.29 -13.72
CA LEU A 415 -25.43 11.68 -13.02
C LEU A 415 -25.57 10.80 -11.77
N ILE A 416 -25.73 11.44 -10.62
CA ILE A 416 -25.88 10.75 -9.34
C ILE A 416 -27.31 10.97 -8.86
N THR A 417 -28.01 9.89 -8.54
CA THR A 417 -29.37 9.94 -8.00
C THR A 417 -29.41 9.29 -6.62
N ALA A 418 -30.19 9.86 -5.71
CA ALA A 418 -30.43 9.31 -4.39
C ALA A 418 -31.90 9.57 -3.99
N LYS A 419 -32.40 8.82 -3.01
CA LYS A 419 -33.78 9.00 -2.52
C LYS A 419 -33.98 10.28 -1.70
N THR A 420 -32.91 10.84 -1.15
CA THR A 420 -32.99 11.99 -0.23
C THR A 420 -31.86 12.98 -0.52
N PRO A 421 -32.09 14.29 -0.40
CA PRO A 421 -31.07 15.30 -0.68
C PRO A 421 -29.91 15.21 0.31
N ARG A 422 -30.20 14.80 1.56
CA ARG A 422 -29.19 14.59 2.60
C ARG A 422 -28.10 13.59 2.18
N ALA A 423 -28.46 12.54 1.46
CA ALA A 423 -27.50 11.55 0.97
C ALA A 423 -26.51 12.18 -0.03
N LEU A 424 -26.98 13.10 -0.87
CA LEU A 424 -26.13 13.81 -1.83
C LEU A 424 -25.25 14.86 -1.17
N GLN A 425 -25.77 15.61 -0.19
CA GLN A 425 -24.95 16.52 0.61
C GLN A 425 -23.80 15.77 1.33
N VAL A 426 -24.08 14.58 1.86
CA VAL A 426 -23.05 13.73 2.47
C VAL A 426 -22.02 13.27 1.43
N LEU A 427 -22.46 12.89 0.22
CA LEU A 427 -21.56 12.52 -0.87
C LEU A 427 -20.70 13.71 -1.33
N GLU A 428 -21.27 14.89 -1.47
CA GLU A 428 -20.56 16.12 -1.81
C GLU A 428 -19.48 16.45 -0.76
N GLY A 429 -19.78 16.26 0.52
CA GLY A 429 -18.82 16.38 1.61
C GLY A 429 -17.63 15.41 1.52
N LEU A 430 -17.84 14.23 0.92
CA LEU A 430 -16.81 13.21 0.72
C LEU A 430 -15.92 13.47 -0.50
N ILE A 431 -16.39 14.27 -1.47
CA ILE A 431 -15.65 14.67 -2.67
C ILE A 431 -14.58 15.72 -2.31
N PRO A 432 -13.34 15.59 -2.83
CA PRO A 432 -12.27 16.58 -2.65
C PRO A 432 -12.70 17.99 -3.04
N LYS A 433 -12.26 19.00 -2.29
CA LYS A 433 -12.68 20.40 -2.49
C LYS A 433 -12.35 20.91 -3.90
N GLU A 434 -11.27 20.39 -4.48
CA GLU A 434 -10.76 20.73 -5.81
C GLU A 434 -11.70 20.26 -6.93
N LEU A 435 -12.50 19.22 -6.70
CA LEU A 435 -13.44 18.65 -7.66
C LEU A 435 -14.88 19.13 -7.46
N ARG A 436 -15.21 19.72 -6.30
CA ARG A 436 -16.57 20.21 -6.00
C ARG A 436 -17.13 21.20 -7.03
N PRO A 437 -16.35 22.13 -7.61
CA PRO A 437 -16.86 23.02 -8.66
C PRO A 437 -17.38 22.28 -9.91
N LEU A 438 -16.98 21.02 -10.12
CA LEU A 438 -17.47 20.19 -11.22
C LEU A 438 -18.78 19.45 -10.87
N CYS A 439 -19.22 19.52 -9.61
CA CYS A 439 -20.45 18.91 -9.14
C CYS A 439 -21.57 19.96 -9.17
N ILE A 440 -22.66 19.65 -9.86
CA ILE A 440 -23.89 20.44 -9.85
C ILE A 440 -24.93 19.63 -9.08
N ASN A 441 -25.45 20.18 -8.00
CA ASN A 441 -26.55 19.56 -7.27
C ASN A 441 -27.89 20.06 -7.84
N LEU A 442 -28.67 19.14 -8.41
CA LEU A 442 -30.00 19.39 -9.00
C LEU A 442 -31.14 18.95 -8.05
N LEU A 443 -30.84 18.82 -6.76
CA LEU A 443 -31.80 18.41 -5.74
C LEU A 443 -31.79 19.47 -4.63
N GLY A 444 -32.58 20.52 -4.86
CA GLY A 444 -32.86 21.59 -3.91
C GLY A 444 -34.14 22.34 -4.28
N SER A 445 -34.58 23.25 -3.43
CA SER A 445 -35.48 24.31 -3.88
C SER A 445 -34.69 25.23 -4.83
N GLY A 446 -35.34 25.78 -5.85
CA GLY A 446 -34.66 26.46 -6.97
C GLY A 446 -33.61 27.53 -6.61
N LEU A 447 -33.67 28.14 -5.43
CA LEU A 447 -32.63 29.04 -4.91
C LEU A 447 -31.31 28.34 -4.56
N GLU A 448 -31.36 27.20 -3.86
CA GLU A 448 -30.15 26.43 -3.51
C GLU A 448 -29.50 25.84 -4.77
N GLU A 449 -30.32 25.43 -5.73
CA GLU A 449 -29.89 24.96 -7.05
C GLU A 449 -29.17 26.07 -7.84
N ARG A 450 -29.77 27.28 -7.93
CA ARG A 450 -29.16 28.44 -8.59
C ARG A 450 -27.85 28.84 -7.93
N ARG A 451 -27.79 28.94 -6.60
CA ARG A 451 -26.55 29.26 -5.88
C ARG A 451 -25.47 28.19 -6.06
N SER A 452 -25.85 26.92 -6.05
CA SER A 452 -24.93 25.80 -6.32
C SER A 452 -24.36 25.90 -7.74
N LEU A 453 -25.22 26.14 -8.74
CA LEU A 453 -24.84 26.38 -10.13
C LEU A 453 -23.90 27.58 -10.27
N GLU A 454 -24.24 28.74 -9.72
CA GLU A 454 -23.42 29.95 -9.76
C GLU A 454 -22.04 29.74 -9.12
N SER A 455 -22.01 29.10 -7.95
CA SER A 455 -20.75 28.77 -7.26
C SER A 455 -19.89 27.80 -8.07
N SER A 456 -20.50 26.77 -8.67
CA SER A 456 -19.80 25.80 -9.51
C SER A 456 -19.29 26.43 -10.81
N VAL A 457 -20.11 27.21 -11.51
CA VAL A 457 -19.72 27.96 -12.72
C VAL A 457 -18.61 28.97 -12.41
N GLY A 458 -18.75 29.74 -11.34
CA GLY A 458 -17.73 30.68 -10.89
C GLY A 458 -16.41 29.98 -10.52
N GLY A 459 -16.49 28.80 -9.90
CA GLY A 459 -15.33 27.96 -9.61
C GLY A 459 -14.65 27.41 -10.86
N ILE A 460 -15.43 26.97 -11.86
CA ILE A 460 -14.92 26.50 -13.15
C ILE A 460 -14.23 27.63 -13.91
N LEU A 461 -14.84 28.82 -13.99
CA LEU A 461 -14.26 29.97 -14.68
C LEU A 461 -12.94 30.40 -14.05
N ARG A 462 -12.88 30.52 -12.71
CA ARG A 462 -11.62 30.81 -12.00
C ARG A 462 -10.53 29.79 -12.29
N LYS A 463 -10.87 28.50 -12.24
CA LYS A 463 -9.93 27.40 -12.56
C LYS A 463 -9.45 27.47 -14.01
N ASN A 464 -10.32 27.84 -14.94
CA ASN A 464 -9.99 27.99 -16.36
C ASN A 464 -9.06 29.19 -16.60
N ASP A 465 -9.29 30.31 -15.91
CA ASP A 465 -8.44 31.51 -16.00
C ASP A 465 -7.03 31.28 -15.41
N GLU A 466 -6.94 30.48 -14.33
CA GLU A 466 -5.67 30.09 -13.72
C GLU A 466 -4.95 28.95 -14.47
N TRP A 467 -5.63 28.30 -15.42
CA TRP A 467 -5.14 27.10 -16.08
C TRP A 467 -3.95 27.41 -16.97
N LYS A 468 -2.82 26.75 -16.68
CA LYS A 468 -1.61 26.77 -17.51
C LYS A 468 -1.28 25.34 -17.91
N GLU A 469 -1.47 25.04 -19.19
CA GLU A 469 -1.34 23.68 -19.71
C GLU A 469 0.03 23.05 -19.42
N ASP A 470 1.12 23.81 -19.63
CA ASP A 470 2.48 23.31 -19.40
C ASP A 470 2.75 22.99 -17.92
N ARG A 471 2.28 23.85 -17.01
CA ARG A 471 2.42 23.63 -15.56
C ARG A 471 1.61 22.41 -15.13
N ALA A 472 0.37 22.29 -15.60
CA ALA A 472 -0.49 21.16 -15.28
C ALA A 472 0.08 19.82 -15.79
N LYS A 473 0.67 19.81 -16.99
CA LYS A 473 1.38 18.64 -17.53
C LYS A 473 2.57 18.23 -16.65
N HIS A 474 3.36 19.21 -16.21
CA HIS A 474 4.51 18.96 -15.34
C HIS A 474 4.11 18.42 -13.96
N GLU A 475 3.13 19.06 -13.32
CA GLU A 475 2.59 18.60 -12.03
C GLU A 475 2.00 17.18 -12.14
N ARG A 476 1.29 16.89 -13.24
CA ARG A 476 0.77 15.55 -13.50
C ARG A 476 1.88 14.51 -13.58
N THR A 477 2.97 14.79 -14.32
CA THR A 477 4.09 13.85 -14.44
C THR A 477 4.78 13.64 -13.10
N GLU A 478 5.00 14.69 -12.32
CA GLU A 478 5.59 14.59 -10.98
C GLU A 478 4.74 13.73 -10.03
N LEU A 479 3.41 13.91 -10.07
CA LEU A 479 2.46 13.13 -9.27
C LEU A 479 2.41 11.66 -9.71
N GLU A 480 2.44 11.38 -11.02
CA GLU A 480 2.51 10.02 -11.58
C GLU A 480 3.78 9.29 -11.11
N ASP A 481 4.95 9.94 -11.21
CA ASP A 481 6.23 9.40 -10.73
C ASP A 481 6.24 9.14 -9.22
N ARG A 482 5.65 10.06 -8.45
CA ARG A 482 5.52 9.90 -6.99
C ARG A 482 4.60 8.74 -6.64
N LEU A 483 3.49 8.58 -7.37
CA LEU A 483 2.54 7.49 -7.18
C LEU A 483 3.18 6.13 -7.47
N GLN A 484 3.94 6.02 -8.55
CA GLN A 484 4.66 4.80 -8.90
C GLN A 484 5.66 4.40 -7.82
N ARG A 485 6.46 5.35 -7.31
CA ARG A 485 7.41 5.12 -6.21
C ARG A 485 6.72 4.61 -4.94
N LEU A 486 5.64 5.27 -4.53
CA LEU A 486 4.88 4.87 -3.33
C LEU A 486 4.25 3.46 -3.48
N ARG A 487 3.81 3.08 -4.68
CA ARG A 487 3.28 1.74 -4.96
C ARG A 487 4.37 0.67 -4.87
N GLN A 488 5.55 0.93 -5.42
CA GLN A 488 6.70 0.01 -5.31
C GLN A 488 7.10 -0.19 -3.85
N GLU A 489 7.13 0.90 -3.07
CA GLU A 489 7.41 0.84 -1.63
C GLU A 489 6.35 0.02 -0.88
N LYS A 490 5.05 0.26 -1.14
CA LYS A 490 3.95 -0.52 -0.56
C LYS A 490 4.09 -2.01 -0.89
N ALA A 491 4.41 -2.36 -2.14
CA ALA A 491 4.59 -3.76 -2.54
C ALA A 491 5.76 -4.42 -1.78
N LYS A 492 6.88 -3.70 -1.62
CA LYS A 492 8.05 -4.16 -0.85
C LYS A 492 7.70 -4.41 0.62
N VAL A 493 6.97 -3.48 1.25
CA VAL A 493 6.54 -3.60 2.64
C VAL A 493 5.55 -4.76 2.82
N ASN A 494 4.58 -4.91 1.91
CA ASN A 494 3.61 -6.01 1.96
C ASN A 494 4.27 -7.38 1.79
N ARG A 495 5.25 -7.52 0.88
CA ARG A 495 6.04 -8.76 0.76
C ARG A 495 6.75 -9.08 2.07
N ARG A 496 7.45 -8.11 2.65
CA ARG A 496 8.13 -8.29 3.94
C ARG A 496 7.18 -8.71 5.07
N LEU A 497 5.98 -8.12 5.13
CA LEU A 497 4.95 -8.51 6.10
C LEU A 497 4.48 -9.96 5.90
N ARG A 498 4.33 -10.37 4.64
CA ARG A 498 3.95 -11.75 4.30
C ARG A 498 5.05 -12.72 4.68
N ASP A 499 6.30 -12.42 4.34
CA ASP A 499 7.48 -13.25 4.67
C ASP A 499 7.58 -13.45 6.19
N ILE A 500 7.38 -12.38 6.97
CA ILE A 500 7.34 -12.45 8.44
C ILE A 500 6.20 -13.36 8.92
N ARG A 501 4.97 -13.16 8.41
CA ARG A 501 3.82 -14.00 8.80
C ARG A 501 4.03 -15.47 8.45
N GLU A 502 4.51 -15.76 7.25
CA GLU A 502 4.80 -17.14 6.82
C GLU A 502 5.83 -17.79 7.76
N SER A 503 6.86 -17.06 8.18
CA SER A 503 7.85 -17.54 9.15
C SER A 503 7.27 -17.84 10.54
N GLU A 504 6.23 -17.12 10.95
CA GLU A 504 5.61 -17.25 12.28
C GLU A 504 4.44 -18.25 12.34
N THR A 505 3.67 -18.42 11.26
CA THR A 505 2.43 -19.20 11.27
C THR A 505 2.49 -20.51 10.50
N GLN A 506 3.39 -20.64 9.52
CA GLN A 506 3.43 -21.84 8.69
C GLN A 506 4.13 -22.99 9.43
N SER A 507 3.39 -24.07 9.66
CA SER A 507 3.97 -25.29 10.22
C SER A 507 4.76 -26.02 9.14
N GLN A 508 6.04 -26.22 9.39
CA GLN A 508 6.94 -26.99 8.55
C GLN A 508 7.25 -28.33 9.23
N SER A 509 7.77 -29.27 8.44
CA SER A 509 8.14 -30.61 8.88
C SER A 509 9.47 -30.96 8.20
N ILE A 510 10.54 -31.13 8.99
CA ILE A 510 11.89 -31.46 8.47
C ILE A 510 12.38 -32.79 9.03
N ALA A 511 13.40 -33.38 8.40
CA ALA A 511 14.00 -34.68 8.76
C ALA A 511 12.94 -35.79 8.90
N ASP A 512 12.20 -36.05 7.82
CA ASP A 512 11.11 -37.03 7.75
C ASP A 512 10.04 -36.87 8.85
N GLY A 513 9.85 -35.64 9.31
CA GLY A 513 8.82 -35.28 10.30
C GLY A 513 9.22 -35.50 11.75
N THR A 514 10.51 -35.70 12.01
CA THR A 514 11.10 -35.70 13.37
C THR A 514 10.91 -34.35 14.05
N TYR A 515 11.09 -33.24 13.33
CA TYR A 515 10.81 -31.90 13.84
C TYR A 515 9.60 -31.31 13.12
N ARG A 516 8.59 -30.90 13.89
CA ARG A 516 7.36 -30.28 13.38
C ARG A 516 7.01 -29.02 14.14
N GLY A 517 6.55 -28.00 13.42
CA GLY A 517 6.08 -26.75 13.99
C GLY A 517 6.49 -25.56 13.15
N THR A 518 6.41 -24.36 13.73
CA THR A 518 6.91 -23.14 13.08
C THR A 518 8.43 -23.19 12.97
N ALA A 519 9.02 -22.45 12.03
CA ALA A 519 10.47 -22.43 11.83
C ALA A 519 11.23 -22.11 13.14
N ALA A 520 10.70 -21.19 13.96
CA ALA A 520 11.26 -20.85 15.27
C ALA A 520 11.24 -22.03 16.25
N ARG A 521 10.13 -22.78 16.34
CA ARG A 521 10.02 -23.96 17.21
C ARG A 521 10.93 -25.10 16.75
N ILE A 522 11.07 -25.28 15.45
CA ILE A 522 12.00 -26.26 14.88
C ILE A 522 13.43 -25.87 15.23
N ALA A 523 13.82 -24.61 15.08
CA ALA A 523 15.15 -24.13 15.46
C ALA A 523 15.45 -24.32 16.96
N GLU A 524 14.49 -24.04 17.83
CA GLU A 524 14.62 -24.30 19.28
C GLU A 524 14.79 -25.80 19.59
N ALA A 525 14.06 -26.67 18.90
CA ALA A 525 14.16 -28.12 19.08
C ALA A 525 15.50 -28.66 18.56
N VAL A 526 15.93 -28.27 17.36
CA VAL A 526 17.23 -28.65 16.78
C VAL A 526 18.39 -28.17 17.66
N ASN A 527 18.32 -26.95 18.19
CA ASN A 527 19.38 -26.42 19.05
C ASN A 527 19.42 -27.13 20.42
N ARG A 528 18.29 -27.63 20.92
CA ARG A 528 18.21 -28.46 22.13
C ARG A 528 18.86 -29.83 21.93
N ASP A 529 18.63 -30.44 20.76
CA ASP A 529 19.13 -31.78 20.45
C ASP A 529 20.57 -31.79 19.94
N ARG A 530 21.19 -30.60 19.79
CA ARG A 530 22.55 -30.41 19.28
C ARG A 530 23.59 -31.31 19.95
N SER A 531 23.56 -31.44 21.28
CA SER A 531 24.55 -32.23 22.03
C SER A 531 24.49 -33.73 21.71
N VAL A 532 23.36 -34.24 21.20
CA VAL A 532 23.19 -35.66 20.86
C VAL A 532 23.82 -36.00 19.51
N TYR A 533 23.86 -35.05 18.58
CA TYR A 533 24.28 -35.26 17.19
C TYR A 533 25.61 -34.58 16.83
N GLU A 534 26.26 -33.90 17.78
CA GLU A 534 27.53 -33.19 17.57
C GLU A 534 28.69 -34.09 17.09
N TRP A 535 28.60 -35.40 17.30
CA TRP A 535 29.57 -36.37 16.79
C TRP A 535 29.57 -36.51 15.25
N PHE A 536 28.49 -36.10 14.58
CA PHE A 536 28.33 -36.20 13.13
C PHE A 536 28.81 -34.91 12.45
N ALA A 537 30.08 -34.88 12.05
CA ALA A 537 30.74 -33.69 11.47
C ALA A 537 30.55 -33.54 9.95
N ASP A 538 29.95 -34.54 9.29
CA ASP A 538 29.78 -34.55 7.84
C ASP A 538 28.77 -33.49 7.39
N THR A 539 29.08 -32.78 6.32
CA THR A 539 28.19 -31.76 5.75
C THR A 539 27.28 -32.41 4.71
N ILE A 540 25.99 -32.54 5.03
CA ILE A 540 24.98 -33.12 4.12
C ILE A 540 24.10 -32.01 3.53
N PRO A 541 23.89 -31.98 2.19
CA PRO A 541 22.89 -31.13 1.55
C PRO A 541 21.46 -31.41 2.07
N LEU A 542 20.67 -30.36 2.30
CA LEU A 542 19.33 -30.43 2.91
C LEU A 542 18.30 -31.25 2.10
N ASP A 543 18.55 -31.46 0.82
CA ASP A 543 17.72 -32.19 -0.13
C ASP A 543 18.00 -33.70 -0.20
N LYS A 544 19.02 -34.18 0.52
CA LYS A 544 19.42 -35.58 0.53
C LYS A 544 18.72 -36.34 1.65
N THR A 545 17.78 -37.21 1.30
CA THR A 545 17.20 -38.18 2.25
C THR A 545 18.22 -39.29 2.57
N CYS A 546 18.13 -39.87 3.78
CA CYS A 546 18.96 -41.01 4.14
C CYS A 546 18.59 -42.19 3.22
N GLN A 547 19.50 -42.57 2.33
CA GLN A 547 19.27 -43.64 1.35
C GLN A 547 19.34 -45.04 1.96
N LEU A 548 19.76 -45.14 3.22
CA LEU A 548 19.89 -46.38 3.96
C LEU A 548 18.70 -46.53 4.91
N SER A 549 17.96 -47.62 4.76
CA SER A 549 16.88 -47.95 5.68
C SER A 549 17.44 -48.47 7.02
N ALA A 550 16.61 -48.48 8.05
CA ALA A 550 17.00 -49.00 9.37
C ALA A 550 17.30 -50.52 9.34
N SER A 551 16.77 -51.26 8.36
CA SER A 551 17.18 -52.64 8.09
C SER A 551 18.56 -52.68 7.45
N ASP A 552 18.83 -51.86 6.43
CA ASP A 552 20.14 -51.86 5.76
C ASP A 552 21.27 -51.48 6.72
N LEU A 553 21.03 -50.56 7.66
CA LEU A 553 22.01 -50.22 8.70
C LEU A 553 22.24 -51.35 9.71
N ARG A 554 21.20 -52.14 10.02
CA ARG A 554 21.34 -53.34 10.87
C ARG A 554 22.07 -54.45 10.14
N ASP A 555 21.72 -54.69 8.89
CA ASP A 555 22.36 -55.69 8.03
C ASP A 555 23.83 -55.31 7.80
N PHE A 556 24.12 -54.03 7.54
CA PHE A 556 25.49 -53.53 7.42
C PHE A 556 26.28 -53.66 8.73
N LEU A 557 25.64 -53.44 9.88
CA LEU A 557 26.27 -53.65 11.18
C LEU A 557 26.54 -55.14 11.44
N GLU A 558 25.64 -56.03 11.03
CA GLU A 558 25.84 -57.48 11.06
C GLU A 558 26.96 -57.91 10.11
N ASP A 559 27.02 -57.38 8.89
CA ASP A 559 28.05 -57.63 7.89
C ASP A 559 29.43 -57.15 8.39
N ILE A 560 29.51 -55.94 8.95
CA ILE A 560 30.75 -55.43 9.56
C ILE A 560 31.24 -56.36 10.67
N ARG A 561 30.32 -56.95 11.44
CA ARG A 561 30.63 -57.91 12.52
C ARG A 561 30.95 -59.30 11.99
N TYR A 562 30.37 -59.69 10.85
CA TYR A 562 30.64 -60.97 10.17
C TYR A 562 32.00 -60.99 9.47
N PHE A 563 32.41 -59.85 8.91
CA PHE A 563 33.77 -59.62 8.41
C PHE A 563 34.72 -59.28 9.57
N ALA A 564 34.99 -60.26 10.41
CA ALA A 564 36.07 -60.20 11.38
C ALA A 564 37.42 -59.92 10.66
N PRO A 565 38.42 -59.34 11.36
CA PRO A 565 39.71 -59.00 10.76
C PRO A 565 40.34 -60.16 9.97
N GLU A 566 40.15 -61.40 10.44
CA GLU A 566 40.67 -62.61 9.81
C GLU A 566 40.01 -62.89 8.45
N LYS A 567 38.69 -62.71 8.33
CA LYS A 567 37.95 -62.92 7.06
C LYS A 567 38.24 -61.84 6.02
N ARG A 568 38.49 -60.60 6.44
CA ARG A 568 38.89 -59.53 5.52
C ARG A 568 40.26 -59.80 4.91
N GLN A 569 41.15 -60.41 5.68
CA GLN A 569 42.47 -60.83 5.22
C GLN A 569 42.36 -61.95 4.17
N GLU A 570 41.48 -62.94 4.39
CA GLU A 570 41.21 -64.02 3.43
C GLU A 570 40.67 -63.51 2.08
N LEU A 571 39.76 -62.53 2.10
CA LEU A 571 39.16 -61.94 0.88
C LEU A 571 40.08 -61.00 0.11
N SER A 572 41.19 -60.57 0.73
CA SER A 572 42.21 -59.78 0.05
C SER A 572 43.22 -60.64 -0.72
N LEU A 573 43.12 -61.97 -0.62
CA LEU A 573 43.93 -62.91 -1.38
C LEU A 573 43.37 -63.07 -2.80
N GLU A 574 44.24 -63.05 -3.81
CA GLU A 574 43.83 -63.20 -5.20
C GLU A 574 43.45 -64.65 -5.53
N TRP A 575 42.29 -64.84 -6.17
CA TRP A 575 41.95 -66.11 -6.78
C TRP A 575 42.59 -66.23 -8.17
N PRO A 576 43.34 -67.31 -8.47
CA PRO A 576 43.94 -67.48 -9.78
C PRO A 576 42.87 -67.64 -10.86
N ASN A 577 42.97 -66.87 -11.95
CA ASN A 577 42.02 -66.93 -13.07
C ASN A 577 42.03 -68.28 -13.83
N ALA A 578 43.02 -69.13 -13.59
CA ALA A 578 43.06 -70.52 -14.02
C ALA A 578 43.78 -71.37 -12.96
N LEU A 579 43.29 -72.60 -12.73
CA LEU A 579 43.93 -73.53 -11.80
C LEU A 579 45.34 -73.87 -12.33
N PRO A 580 46.41 -73.68 -11.53
CA PRO A 580 47.78 -73.98 -11.97
C PRO A 580 47.94 -75.44 -12.34
N SER A 581 48.85 -75.76 -13.27
CA SER A 581 49.22 -77.16 -13.52
C SER A 581 49.88 -77.77 -12.27
N THR A 582 49.85 -79.10 -12.14
CA THR A 582 50.43 -79.79 -10.97
C THR A 582 51.92 -79.49 -10.78
N GLU A 583 52.68 -79.29 -11.86
CA GLU A 583 54.08 -78.84 -11.79
C GLU A 583 54.21 -77.38 -11.32
N GLN A 584 53.33 -76.49 -11.77
CA GLN A 584 53.35 -75.10 -11.31
C GLN A 584 52.97 -74.99 -9.83
N LEU A 585 52.00 -75.78 -9.39
CA LEU A 585 51.57 -75.81 -7.99
C LEU A 585 52.65 -76.42 -7.08
N ALA A 586 53.34 -77.48 -7.56
CA ALA A 586 54.50 -78.04 -6.87
C ALA A 586 55.65 -77.02 -6.77
N ASN A 587 55.97 -76.31 -7.86
CA ASN A 587 56.99 -75.26 -7.85
C ASN A 587 56.62 -74.08 -6.95
N LEU A 588 55.34 -73.68 -6.90
CA LEU A 588 54.88 -72.62 -6.00
C LEU A 588 55.00 -73.05 -4.54
N ALA A 589 54.61 -74.29 -4.21
CA ALA A 589 54.78 -74.83 -2.86
C ALA A 589 56.27 -74.95 -2.48
N GLU A 590 57.14 -75.37 -3.40
CA GLU A 590 58.58 -75.46 -3.15
C GLU A 590 59.23 -74.07 -3.00
N ASN A 591 58.78 -73.09 -3.77
CA ASN A 591 59.21 -71.70 -3.65
C ASN A 591 58.71 -71.07 -2.34
N GLU A 592 57.50 -71.39 -1.90
CA GLU A 592 56.94 -70.91 -0.65
C GLU A 592 57.65 -71.54 0.55
N VAL A 593 57.96 -72.84 0.50
CA VAL A 593 58.80 -73.49 1.52
C VAL A 593 60.18 -72.83 1.58
N LYS A 594 60.83 -72.57 0.43
CA LYS A 594 62.12 -71.85 0.38
C LYS A 594 62.01 -70.42 0.92
N ALA A 595 60.97 -69.68 0.56
CA ALA A 595 60.76 -68.32 1.03
C ALA A 595 60.49 -68.28 2.55
N THR A 596 59.75 -69.26 3.08
CA THR A 596 59.47 -69.40 4.51
C THR A 596 60.73 -69.81 5.29
N GLU A 597 61.57 -70.67 4.72
CA GLU A 597 62.90 -70.99 5.27
C GLU A 597 63.83 -69.77 5.25
N ASP A 598 63.84 -68.99 4.16
CA ASP A 598 64.63 -67.77 4.03
C ASP A 598 64.17 -66.66 5.00
N GLU A 599 62.85 -66.51 5.22
CA GLU A 599 62.29 -65.61 6.23
C GLU A 599 62.69 -66.07 7.64
N SER A 600 62.47 -67.34 7.98
CA SER A 600 62.82 -67.91 9.28
C SER A 600 64.32 -67.78 9.60
N ASN A 601 65.18 -67.98 8.59
CA ASN A 601 66.63 -67.75 8.71
C ASN A 601 66.99 -66.26 8.83
N SER A 602 66.16 -65.34 8.31
CA SER A 602 66.39 -63.89 8.36
C SER A 602 65.83 -63.21 9.60
N VAL A 603 64.86 -63.83 10.30
CA VAL A 603 64.30 -63.35 11.59
C VAL A 603 65.35 -63.41 12.71
N ILE A 604 66.33 -64.32 12.61
CA ILE A 604 67.44 -64.42 13.57
C ILE A 604 68.44 -63.28 13.32
N GLY A 605 68.10 -62.08 13.79
CA GLY A 605 68.97 -60.90 13.77
C GLY A 605 68.33 -59.61 13.28
N ALA A 606 67.05 -59.62 12.88
CA ALA A 606 66.33 -58.40 12.52
C ALA A 606 65.73 -57.73 13.78
N ASP A 607 65.89 -56.41 13.91
CA ASP A 607 65.20 -55.63 14.95
C ASP A 607 63.73 -55.48 14.55
N GLU A 608 62.82 -56.08 15.33
CA GLU A 608 61.37 -56.06 15.09
C GLU A 608 60.81 -54.65 14.89
N ARG A 609 61.34 -53.63 15.57
CA ARG A 609 60.84 -52.26 15.43
C ARG A 609 61.19 -51.66 14.08
N ILE A 610 62.36 -51.98 13.54
CA ILE A 610 62.80 -51.47 12.23
C ILE A 610 62.05 -52.21 11.13
N ALA A 611 61.87 -53.53 11.27
CA ALA A 611 61.07 -54.33 10.33
C ALA A 611 59.62 -53.81 10.27
N ASP A 612 59.01 -53.49 11.41
CA ASP A 612 57.62 -53.00 11.49
C ASP A 612 57.45 -51.54 11.02
N LEU A 613 58.52 -50.75 10.99
CA LEU A 613 58.52 -49.42 10.37
C LEU A 613 58.69 -49.50 8.85
N ILE A 614 59.52 -50.43 8.37
CA ILE A 614 59.75 -50.63 6.93
C ILE A 614 58.52 -51.28 6.27
N SER A 615 57.84 -52.21 6.93
CA SER A 615 56.62 -52.86 6.42
C SER A 615 55.47 -51.88 6.18
N LYS A 616 55.46 -50.74 6.87
CA LYS A 616 54.48 -49.64 6.70
C LYS A 616 54.85 -48.68 5.57
N GLY A 617 56.04 -48.81 5.00
CA GLY A 617 56.51 -47.99 3.87
C GLY A 617 55.94 -48.46 2.52
N ASN A 618 55.86 -47.56 1.55
CA ASN A 618 55.50 -47.93 0.17
C ASN A 618 56.66 -48.72 -0.47
N PHE A 619 56.34 -49.70 -1.33
CA PHE A 619 57.29 -50.59 -2.01
C PHE A 619 58.48 -49.84 -2.61
N ALA A 620 58.24 -48.72 -3.32
CA ALA A 620 59.32 -47.92 -3.91
C ALA A 620 60.28 -47.32 -2.87
N THR A 621 59.77 -46.98 -1.68
CA THR A 621 60.58 -46.46 -0.56
C THR A 621 61.40 -47.59 0.07
N ILE A 622 60.78 -48.76 0.27
CA ILE A 622 61.47 -49.95 0.78
C ILE A 622 62.58 -50.37 -0.19
N GLU A 623 62.31 -50.35 -1.48
CA GLU A 623 63.28 -50.67 -2.52
C GLU A 623 64.46 -49.69 -2.51
N THR A 624 64.17 -48.39 -2.44
CA THR A 624 65.21 -47.35 -2.34
C THR A 624 66.08 -47.54 -1.08
N ILE A 625 65.46 -47.88 0.06
CA ILE A 625 66.16 -48.15 1.33
C ILE A 625 67.03 -49.42 1.20
N ARG A 626 66.48 -50.51 0.66
CA ARG A 626 67.19 -51.76 0.42
C ARG A 626 68.41 -51.54 -0.48
N ASP A 627 68.24 -50.77 -1.55
CA ASP A 627 69.29 -50.50 -2.51
C ASP A 627 70.37 -49.60 -1.89
N ALA A 628 69.98 -48.60 -1.08
CA ALA A 628 70.92 -47.78 -0.31
C ALA A 628 71.74 -48.61 0.70
N PHE A 629 71.09 -49.50 1.47
CA PHE A 629 71.79 -50.39 2.41
C PHE A 629 72.67 -51.41 1.69
N SER A 630 72.22 -51.94 0.55
CA SER A 630 73.02 -52.86 -0.27
C SER A 630 74.26 -52.15 -0.83
N ASN A 631 74.09 -50.94 -1.37
CA ASN A 631 75.19 -50.11 -1.84
C ASN A 631 76.18 -49.79 -0.71
N PHE A 632 75.69 -49.44 0.49
CA PHE A 632 76.53 -49.19 1.65
C PHE A 632 77.29 -50.46 2.09
N ARG A 633 76.61 -51.61 2.16
CA ARG A 633 77.21 -52.89 2.51
C ARG A 633 78.28 -53.30 1.51
N ASP A 634 78.01 -53.13 0.23
CA ASP A 634 78.94 -53.48 -0.83
C ASP A 634 80.13 -52.52 -0.88
N ALA A 635 79.91 -51.22 -0.67
CA ALA A 635 80.99 -50.24 -0.50
C ALA A 635 81.89 -50.60 0.70
N ARG A 636 81.29 -50.94 1.85
CA ARG A 636 82.02 -51.39 3.04
C ARG A 636 82.81 -52.67 2.76
N ARG A 637 82.22 -53.67 2.10
CA ARG A 637 82.92 -54.92 1.73
C ARG A 637 84.09 -54.64 0.80
N ARG A 638 83.89 -53.83 -0.26
CA ARG A 638 84.96 -53.45 -1.20
C ARG A 638 86.10 -52.74 -0.48
N MET A 639 85.78 -51.82 0.43
CA MET A 639 86.79 -51.09 1.19
C MET A 639 87.51 -51.99 2.22
N MET A 640 86.81 -52.92 2.87
CA MET A 640 87.40 -53.92 3.77
C MET A 640 88.27 -54.96 3.04
N ALA A 641 87.97 -55.25 1.78
CA ALA A 641 88.75 -56.15 0.93
C ALA A 641 89.99 -55.48 0.31
N SER A 642 90.18 -54.17 0.53
CA SER A 642 91.37 -53.44 0.12
C SER A 642 92.62 -53.98 0.84
N PRO A 643 93.76 -54.16 0.15
CA PRO A 643 94.98 -54.70 0.76
C PRO A 643 95.65 -53.71 1.74
N HIS A 644 95.15 -52.48 1.87
CA HIS A 644 95.72 -51.45 2.74
C HIS A 644 95.17 -51.55 4.16
N SER A 645 96.03 -51.87 5.14
CA SER A 645 95.66 -52.09 6.55
C SER A 645 94.94 -50.89 7.19
N TRP A 646 95.33 -49.67 6.86
CA TRP A 646 94.73 -48.44 7.40
C TRP A 646 93.25 -48.27 7.02
N MET A 647 92.79 -48.93 5.94
CA MET A 647 91.44 -48.76 5.42
C MET A 647 90.39 -49.38 6.35
N ALA A 648 90.74 -50.46 7.03
CA ALA A 648 89.88 -51.07 8.06
C ALA A 648 89.75 -50.17 9.30
N ASP A 649 90.83 -49.49 9.69
CA ASP A 649 90.82 -48.55 10.81
C ASP A 649 90.06 -47.26 10.46
N ALA A 650 90.25 -46.74 9.24
CA ALA A 650 89.49 -45.60 8.73
C ALA A 650 87.97 -45.85 8.71
N LEU A 651 87.56 -47.02 8.23
CA LEU A 651 86.14 -47.40 8.24
C LEU A 651 85.59 -47.50 9.66
N ARG A 652 86.35 -48.07 10.59
CA ARG A 652 85.97 -48.19 11.99
C ARG A 652 85.76 -46.82 12.62
N ASP A 653 86.71 -45.92 12.43
CA ASP A 653 86.68 -44.58 13.03
C ASP A 653 85.57 -43.71 12.42
N ILE A 654 85.40 -43.74 11.09
CA ILE A 654 84.35 -42.97 10.40
C ILE A 654 82.96 -43.45 10.82
N LEU A 655 82.74 -44.76 10.88
CA LEU A 655 81.46 -45.33 11.33
C LEU A 655 81.22 -45.11 12.83
N GLY A 656 82.30 -45.02 13.62
CA GLY A 656 82.27 -44.62 15.04
C GLY A 656 82.12 -43.11 15.27
N GLY A 657 82.02 -42.30 14.22
CA GLY A 657 81.85 -40.84 14.29
C GLY A 657 83.15 -40.02 14.36
N ASN A 658 84.32 -40.67 14.48
CA ASN A 658 85.64 -40.05 14.62
C ASN A 658 86.31 -39.78 13.27
N SER A 659 85.60 -39.12 12.36
CA SER A 659 86.09 -38.87 10.98
C SER A 659 87.05 -37.68 10.86
N SER A 660 87.27 -36.89 11.92
CA SER A 660 88.11 -35.69 11.89
C SER A 660 89.57 -35.99 11.58
N LEU A 661 90.13 -37.05 12.18
CA LEU A 661 91.51 -37.48 11.95
C LEU A 661 91.74 -37.82 10.46
N TRP A 662 90.85 -38.60 9.87
CA TRP A 662 90.94 -39.02 8.47
C TRP A 662 90.73 -37.87 7.47
N ARG A 663 89.84 -36.92 7.80
CA ARG A 663 89.70 -35.70 7.00
C ARG A 663 90.95 -34.83 7.05
N GLU A 664 91.58 -34.72 8.21
CA GLU A 664 92.82 -33.96 8.35
C GLU A 664 93.99 -34.66 7.66
N LEU A 665 94.10 -36.00 7.76
CA LEU A 665 95.05 -36.79 6.97
C LEU A 665 94.84 -36.60 5.47
N PHE A 666 93.59 -36.64 5.00
CA PHE A 666 93.26 -36.39 3.60
C PHE A 666 93.66 -34.97 3.17
N ARG A 667 93.38 -33.97 4.00
CA ARG A 667 93.74 -32.57 3.76
C ARG A 667 95.25 -32.38 3.69
N ILE A 668 96.00 -32.85 4.68
CA ILE A 668 97.47 -32.74 4.74
C ILE A 668 98.11 -33.49 3.56
N THR A 669 97.63 -34.70 3.26
CA THR A 669 98.14 -35.49 2.14
C THR A 669 97.83 -34.81 0.81
N GLY A 670 96.63 -34.26 0.66
CA GLY A 670 96.22 -33.49 -0.52
C GLY A 670 97.08 -32.23 -0.72
N ASP A 671 97.30 -31.45 0.34
CA ASP A 671 98.15 -30.26 0.32
C ASP A 671 99.61 -30.62 -0.04
N ALA A 672 100.14 -31.71 0.54
CA ALA A 672 101.47 -32.21 0.23
C ALA A 672 101.58 -32.63 -1.24
N ILE A 673 100.63 -33.42 -1.76
CA ILE A 673 100.58 -33.84 -3.17
C ILE A 673 100.51 -32.62 -4.09
N ALA A 674 99.60 -31.67 -3.82
CA ALA A 674 99.45 -30.46 -4.63
C ALA A 674 100.74 -29.62 -4.63
N SER A 675 101.45 -29.53 -3.50
CA SER A 675 102.72 -28.80 -3.42
C SER A 675 103.85 -29.40 -4.27
N VAL A 676 103.82 -30.72 -4.47
CA VAL A 676 104.87 -31.46 -5.21
C VAL A 676 104.50 -31.78 -6.65
N GLU A 677 103.22 -31.71 -7.02
CA GLU A 677 102.70 -32.18 -8.32
C GLU A 677 103.46 -31.59 -9.53
N THR A 678 103.80 -30.30 -9.49
CA THR A 678 104.50 -29.61 -10.59
C THR A 678 105.97 -29.98 -10.73
N VAL A 679 106.59 -30.50 -9.66
CA VAL A 679 108.03 -30.80 -9.58
C VAL A 679 108.33 -32.30 -9.42
N VAL A 680 107.31 -33.14 -9.22
CA VAL A 680 107.45 -34.59 -8.98
C VAL A 680 108.12 -35.32 -10.14
N THR A 681 107.81 -34.93 -11.39
CA THR A 681 108.40 -35.51 -12.60
C THR A 681 109.89 -35.19 -12.71
N ILE A 682 110.33 -34.05 -12.17
CA ILE A 682 111.74 -33.70 -12.09
C ILE A 682 112.41 -34.60 -11.05
N ALA A 683 111.79 -34.77 -9.88
CA ALA A 683 112.31 -35.62 -8.81
C ALA A 683 112.47 -37.08 -9.24
N ASP A 684 111.47 -37.64 -9.92
CA ASP A 684 111.46 -39.05 -10.35
C ASP A 684 112.49 -39.34 -11.45
N ASN A 685 112.68 -38.40 -12.38
CA ASN A 685 113.70 -38.50 -13.42
C ASN A 685 115.13 -38.16 -12.94
N THR A 686 115.27 -37.61 -11.73
CA THR A 686 116.56 -37.15 -11.19
C THR A 686 117.08 -38.13 -10.15
N SER A 687 118.02 -39.00 -10.54
CA SER A 687 118.74 -39.86 -9.58
C SER A 687 119.75 -39.03 -8.79
N ILE A 688 119.57 -38.94 -7.46
CA ILE A 688 120.43 -38.20 -6.56
C ILE A 688 121.11 -39.15 -5.57
N VAL A 689 122.44 -39.08 -5.50
CA VAL A 689 123.24 -39.81 -4.50
C VAL A 689 123.90 -38.79 -3.56
N PHE A 690 123.65 -38.94 -2.26
CA PHE A 690 124.28 -38.16 -1.19
C PHE A 690 124.53 -39.04 0.05
N PRO A 691 125.45 -38.67 0.96
CA PRO A 691 125.79 -39.47 2.13
C PRO A 691 124.64 -39.56 3.15
N ASP A 692 124.44 -40.75 3.73
CA ASP A 692 123.31 -41.09 4.61
C ASP A 692 123.16 -40.21 5.86
N ASN A 693 124.22 -39.51 6.29
CA ASN A 693 124.20 -38.71 7.52
C ASN A 693 123.97 -37.20 7.27
N THR A 694 123.40 -36.83 6.11
CA THR A 694 123.19 -35.43 5.72
C THR A 694 121.75 -34.99 5.98
N ASN A 695 121.55 -33.88 6.70
CA ASN A 695 120.22 -33.34 6.93
C ASN A 695 119.63 -32.75 5.62
N ILE A 696 118.57 -33.38 5.13
CA ILE A 696 117.91 -33.12 3.85
C ILE A 696 117.37 -31.69 3.76
N SER A 697 116.87 -31.12 4.86
CA SER A 697 116.35 -29.75 4.86
C SER A 697 117.45 -28.71 4.69
N THR A 698 118.59 -28.90 5.37
CA THR A 698 119.76 -28.04 5.20
C THR A 698 120.39 -28.19 3.81
N LEU A 699 120.39 -29.40 3.25
CA LEU A 699 120.89 -29.67 1.91
C LEU A 699 120.04 -28.99 0.83
N ARG A 700 118.71 -28.98 0.99
CA ARG A 700 117.79 -28.25 0.10
C ARG A 700 118.04 -26.75 0.16
N GLU A 701 118.18 -26.19 1.35
CA GLU A 701 118.42 -24.76 1.54
C GLU A 701 119.79 -24.33 0.96
N ASP A 702 120.81 -25.16 1.12
CA ASP A 702 122.13 -24.91 0.53
C ASP A 702 122.13 -25.09 -0.99
N ALA A 703 121.36 -26.04 -1.54
CA ALA A 703 121.14 -26.17 -2.98
C ALA A 703 120.40 -24.95 -3.55
N ARG A 704 119.38 -24.45 -2.86
CA ARG A 704 118.63 -23.24 -3.23
C ARG A 704 119.53 -22.00 -3.25
N LYS A 705 120.35 -21.81 -2.22
CA LYS A 705 121.31 -20.68 -2.17
C LYS A 705 122.40 -20.77 -3.24
N LEU A 706 122.85 -21.98 -3.58
CA LEU A 706 123.78 -22.19 -4.68
C LEU A 706 123.12 -21.93 -6.04
N LYS A 707 121.85 -22.29 -6.22
CA LYS A 707 121.05 -21.92 -7.40
C LYS A 707 120.94 -20.39 -7.51
N GLU A 708 120.49 -19.71 -6.47
CA GLU A 708 120.33 -18.24 -6.44
C GLU A 708 121.66 -17.53 -6.74
N HIS A 709 122.79 -18.02 -6.19
CA HIS A 709 124.11 -17.46 -6.47
C HIS A 709 124.52 -17.62 -7.94
N MET A 710 124.19 -18.75 -8.58
CA MET A 710 124.53 -18.99 -9.98
C MET A 710 123.56 -18.29 -10.96
N GLU A 711 122.27 -18.16 -10.62
CA GLU A 711 121.29 -17.38 -11.39
C GLU A 711 121.61 -15.87 -11.35
N GLY A 712 122.10 -15.38 -10.21
CA GLY A 712 122.62 -14.01 -10.05
C GLY A 712 123.94 -13.71 -10.77
N GLY A 713 124.43 -14.62 -11.62
CA GLY A 713 125.64 -14.47 -12.44
C GLY A 713 126.95 -14.94 -11.78
N GLY A 714 126.89 -15.53 -10.58
CA GLY A 714 128.04 -16.05 -9.85
C GLY A 714 128.62 -17.33 -10.47
N LYS A 715 129.96 -17.48 -10.43
CA LYS A 715 130.67 -18.68 -10.88
C LYS A 715 131.14 -19.51 -9.69
N LEU A 716 131.17 -20.84 -9.84
CA LEU A 716 131.62 -21.76 -8.78
C LEU A 716 133.07 -21.57 -8.32
N GLY A 717 133.91 -20.95 -9.17
CA GLY A 717 135.33 -20.65 -8.89
C GLY A 717 136.23 -21.88 -8.76
N TRP A 718 137.55 -21.67 -8.85
CA TRP A 718 138.55 -22.73 -8.69
C TRP A 718 139.52 -22.43 -7.53
N GLY A 719 139.78 -23.44 -6.70
CA GLY A 719 140.75 -23.36 -5.60
C GLY A 719 140.50 -22.19 -4.62
N PRO A 720 141.51 -21.38 -4.27
CA PRO A 720 141.36 -20.30 -3.29
C PRO A 720 140.42 -19.17 -3.76
N PHE A 721 140.12 -19.06 -5.07
CA PHE A 721 139.29 -18.02 -5.69
C PHE A 721 137.78 -18.29 -5.68
N ARG A 722 137.31 -19.27 -4.88
CA ARG A 722 135.86 -19.54 -4.74
C ARG A 722 135.15 -18.47 -3.91
N PRO A 723 133.97 -17.97 -4.36
CA PRO A 723 133.10 -17.08 -3.58
C PRO A 723 132.75 -17.66 -2.21
N LYS A 724 132.46 -16.80 -1.23
CA LYS A 724 132.17 -17.20 0.16
C LYS A 724 130.98 -18.15 0.22
N GLU A 725 129.97 -17.85 -0.57
CA GLU A 725 128.69 -18.56 -0.70
C GLU A 725 128.90 -20.00 -1.17
N VAL A 726 129.87 -20.21 -2.07
CA VAL A 726 130.26 -21.54 -2.60
C VAL A 726 131.25 -22.26 -1.69
N LYS A 727 132.12 -21.54 -0.96
CA LYS A 727 133.06 -22.13 0.01
C LYS A 727 132.35 -22.78 1.19
N GLU A 728 131.31 -22.14 1.72
CA GLU A 728 130.52 -22.68 2.83
C GLU A 728 129.73 -23.93 2.43
N ARG A 729 129.28 -23.99 1.16
CA ARG A 729 128.38 -25.04 0.64
C ARG A 729 129.07 -26.02 -0.29
N LEU A 730 130.40 -26.09 -0.17
CA LEU A 730 131.27 -26.84 -1.05
C LEU A 730 131.03 -28.36 -0.96
N HIS A 731 130.48 -28.80 0.17
CA HIS A 731 130.06 -30.18 0.40
C HIS A 731 129.02 -30.61 -0.64
N VAL A 732 127.99 -29.79 -0.94
CA VAL A 732 126.95 -30.10 -1.94
C VAL A 732 127.56 -30.46 -3.30
N ILE A 733 128.57 -29.71 -3.74
CA ILE A 733 129.24 -29.92 -5.03
C ILE A 733 130.13 -31.17 -5.01
N LYS A 734 130.78 -31.45 -3.88
CA LYS A 734 131.73 -32.56 -3.76
C LYS A 734 131.03 -33.90 -3.56
N THR A 735 129.99 -33.94 -2.74
CA THR A 735 129.39 -35.18 -2.25
C THR A 735 128.10 -35.55 -2.95
N VAL A 736 127.34 -34.58 -3.48
CA VAL A 736 126.10 -34.87 -4.19
C VAL A 736 126.40 -35.18 -5.65
N ARG A 737 125.77 -36.24 -6.16
CA ARG A 737 125.81 -36.61 -7.58
C ARG A 737 124.39 -36.66 -8.12
N ILE A 738 124.18 -36.02 -9.28
CA ILE A 738 122.92 -36.06 -10.04
C ILE A 738 123.18 -36.82 -11.34
N GLY A 739 122.48 -37.94 -11.56
CA GLY A 739 122.74 -38.81 -12.71
C GLY A 739 124.19 -39.30 -12.80
N GLY A 740 124.86 -39.47 -11.64
CA GLY A 740 126.27 -39.85 -11.54
C GLY A 740 127.29 -38.73 -11.72
N ARG A 741 126.87 -37.48 -11.99
CA ARG A 741 127.75 -36.31 -12.23
C ARG A 741 127.74 -35.32 -11.05
N SER A 742 128.86 -34.62 -10.86
CA SER A 742 128.97 -33.58 -9.82
C SER A 742 128.13 -32.35 -10.17
N CYS A 743 127.48 -31.73 -9.18
CA CYS A 743 126.66 -30.54 -9.38
C CYS A 743 127.51 -29.32 -9.78
N SER A 744 127.50 -28.97 -11.06
CA SER A 744 128.30 -27.87 -11.62
C SER A 744 127.51 -26.76 -12.35
N ALA A 745 126.20 -26.91 -12.55
CA ALA A 745 125.36 -26.00 -13.33
C ALA A 745 124.10 -25.59 -12.55
N VAL A 746 123.50 -24.45 -12.91
CA VAL A 746 122.26 -23.93 -12.29
C VAL A 746 121.14 -24.99 -12.30
N GLU A 747 120.95 -25.65 -13.44
CA GLU A 747 119.94 -26.72 -13.59
C GLU A 747 120.16 -27.88 -12.61
N HIS A 748 121.41 -28.24 -12.33
CA HIS A 748 121.72 -29.28 -11.34
C HIS A 748 121.30 -28.84 -9.93
N PHE A 749 121.48 -27.58 -9.55
CA PHE A 749 121.04 -27.08 -8.25
C PHE A 749 119.51 -26.90 -8.17
N SER A 750 118.84 -26.56 -9.27
CA SER A 750 117.38 -26.54 -9.33
C SER A 750 116.81 -27.95 -9.17
N ASN A 751 117.23 -28.90 -10.00
CA ASN A 751 116.73 -30.28 -9.93
C ASN A 751 117.02 -30.91 -8.56
N LEU A 752 118.15 -30.59 -7.93
CA LEU A 752 118.46 -31.00 -6.57
C LEU A 752 117.50 -30.39 -5.54
N SER A 753 117.27 -29.08 -5.60
CA SER A 753 116.33 -28.40 -4.68
C SER A 753 114.91 -28.93 -4.84
N ASP A 754 114.46 -29.12 -6.08
CA ASP A 754 113.10 -29.57 -6.42
C ASP A 754 112.90 -31.04 -6.00
N ALA A 755 113.86 -31.92 -6.30
CA ALA A 755 113.80 -33.31 -5.85
C ALA A 755 113.88 -33.46 -4.32
N LEU A 756 114.71 -32.66 -3.64
CA LEU A 756 114.74 -32.64 -2.17
C LEU A 756 113.45 -32.04 -1.59
N HIS A 757 112.81 -31.09 -2.27
CA HIS A 757 111.50 -30.58 -1.86
C HIS A 757 110.44 -31.69 -1.88
N VAL A 758 110.37 -32.43 -2.98
CA VAL A 758 109.46 -33.57 -3.12
C VAL A 758 109.70 -34.58 -2.01
N ARG A 759 110.96 -34.95 -1.77
CA ARG A 759 111.31 -35.88 -0.69
C ARG A 759 110.89 -35.38 0.69
N ILE A 760 111.10 -34.11 1.01
CA ILE A 760 110.72 -33.53 2.31
C ILE A 760 109.21 -33.53 2.50
N GLU A 761 108.42 -33.12 1.48
CA GLU A 761 106.96 -33.09 1.61
C GLU A 761 106.37 -34.51 1.61
N CYS A 762 106.95 -35.44 0.86
CA CYS A 762 106.60 -36.86 0.96
C CYS A 762 106.93 -37.43 2.34
N GLU A 763 108.12 -37.16 2.90
CA GLU A 763 108.49 -37.61 4.26
C GLU A 763 107.57 -36.98 5.33
N LYS A 764 107.21 -35.70 5.19
CA LYS A 764 106.23 -35.06 6.09
C LYS A 764 104.86 -35.72 5.99
N ALA A 765 104.33 -35.90 4.78
CA ALA A 765 103.06 -36.56 4.58
C ALA A 765 103.09 -37.99 5.14
N TRP A 766 104.17 -38.73 4.88
CA TRP A 766 104.36 -40.08 5.40
C TRP A 766 104.45 -40.12 6.92
N GLY A 767 105.03 -39.09 7.56
CA GLY A 767 105.09 -38.97 9.01
C GLY A 767 103.73 -38.79 9.69
N PHE A 768 102.69 -38.36 8.96
CA PHE A 768 101.31 -38.36 9.47
C PHE A 768 100.62 -39.72 9.27
N TRP A 769 101.10 -40.55 8.35
CA TRP A 769 100.58 -41.90 8.08
C TRP A 769 101.26 -43.00 8.90
N ALA A 770 102.46 -42.73 9.42
CA ALA A 770 103.23 -43.60 10.31
C ALA A 770 102.81 -43.40 11.77
#